data_AF-A0AA39GZQ6-F1
#
_entry.id   AF-A0AA39GZQ6-F1
#
_cell.length_a   1.000
_cell.length_b   1.000
_cell.length_c   1.000
_cell.angle_alpha   90.00
_cell.angle_beta   90.00
_cell.angle_gamma   90.00
#
_symmetry.space_group_name_H-M   'P 1'
#
loop_
_entity.id
_entity.type
_entity.pdbx_description
1 polymer ?
#
loop_
_entity_poly.entity_id
_entity_poly.type
_entity_poly.pdbx_seq_one_letter_code
_entity_poly.pdbx_strand_id
1 'polypeptide(L)'
;MKTVDVFTGTSLVTTSVRKHTLQRFFRKYFLEGQKFADEVLVTDVSPTVPIDVRLFRKYYKVIGFLIPMCFFHILWWILAFRYDLFSRFATRWEMPLTMVLGATVAGMTSEGGGAVAFPVMTLLLKIDPVVAKDFSLMIQSCGMTSAAFTIIWMGIALEWRAILVCSLGATIGCVFGLQYIDGLITAAVKKMMFISVWFSFGLALWLLNTQKKRCTFDSIRNISPWKLMVLLVTGFVGGICTSFAGSGVDICSFSILTLLFRVSEKVATPTSVVLMAVNTCVGFFWRQLIMGDVSDLAWEYWSISVPVVVVCAPLGSLLASHFHRLTLAAFVYVLEVLAVVGYLLTGPSLIMIAIGVGIIFFSFLFFYCLMDIGHTTVTQTTMGIKFLEFVKPFCGFVPEVSKPERKIQFREKVLWTAITLFVFLVCCQIPLFGIMSTESADPLYWLRVILASNRGTLMELGISPIVTSGMIMQLLAGAKIIEVGDSPKERALFNGAQKLFGMLITIGQAIVYVVSGMYGDPSEIGAGICLLIVIQLVFAGLIVLLLDELLQKGYGLGSGISLFIATNICETIVWKAFSPTTINSGRGTEFEGAVIALFHLLATRSDKVRALREAFYRQNLPNLMNLLATILVFAVVIYFQGFRVDLPIKSSRYRGQYSSYPIKLFYTSNIPIILQSALVSNLFVISQMLSSKFGGNILVSILGTWSDASGGYRSFPTGGICYYLSPPDSFGQMLTDPIHCIVYIVFMLGSCAFFSKTWIDVSGSSAKDVAKQLKEQQMIMRGHREKSMIHELNRYIPTAAAFGGLCIGALSVTADFMGAIGSGTGILLAVTIIYQYFEIFVKEQQDMGGLTGMFF
;
A
#
# COMPACT_ATOMS: atom_id res chain seq x y z
N MET A 1 12.70 -42.88 25.55
CA MET A 1 11.41 -42.97 26.28
C MET A 1 11.44 -41.95 27.42
N LYS A 2 10.91 -40.75 27.17
CA LYS A 2 10.44 -39.78 28.17
C LYS A 2 9.38 -38.95 27.45
N THR A 3 8.16 -39.13 27.90
CA THR A 3 6.92 -38.52 27.45
C THR A 3 6.98 -37.01 27.61
N VAL A 4 6.52 -36.27 26.60
CA VAL A 4 6.24 -34.84 26.71
C VAL A 4 4.73 -34.71 26.66
N ASP A 5 4.14 -34.56 27.84
CA ASP A 5 2.74 -34.24 28.01
C ASP A 5 2.49 -32.77 27.66
N VAL A 6 1.40 -32.60 26.93
CA VAL A 6 0.76 -31.33 26.60
C VAL A 6 0.05 -30.82 27.85
N PHE A 7 0.22 -29.53 28.15
CA PHE A 7 -0.65 -28.58 28.86
C PHE A 7 0.10 -27.70 29.87
N THR A 8 -0.13 -26.38 29.75
CA THR A 8 0.33 -25.25 30.60
C THR A 8 1.80 -24.82 30.44
N GLY A 9 2.02 -23.83 29.57
CA GLY A 9 3.30 -23.16 29.40
C GLY A 9 3.51 -22.03 30.42
N THR A 10 4.15 -22.35 31.54
CA THR A 10 4.78 -21.39 32.46
C THR A 10 5.92 -22.09 33.22
N SER A 11 7.13 -22.13 32.65
CA SER A 11 8.31 -22.56 33.39
C SER A 11 8.94 -21.38 34.14
N LEU A 12 8.56 -21.23 35.40
CA LEU A 12 9.30 -20.45 36.41
C LEU A 12 10.65 -21.12 36.65
N VAL A 13 11.73 -20.53 36.14
CA VAL A 13 13.10 -20.93 36.50
C VAL A 13 13.50 -20.17 37.77
N THR A 14 13.38 -20.84 38.91
CA THR A 14 14.01 -20.44 40.17
C THR A 14 15.51 -20.78 40.11
N THR A 15 16.37 -19.78 39.95
CA THR A 15 17.82 -19.96 40.14
C THR A 15 18.27 -19.40 41.49
N SER A 16 18.74 -20.32 42.34
CA SER A 16 19.41 -20.11 43.61
C SER A 16 20.63 -19.20 43.50
N VAL A 17 20.79 -18.34 44.51
CA VAL A 17 21.92 -17.43 44.75
C VAL A 17 23.24 -18.20 44.87
N ARG A 18 24.23 -17.95 44.00
CA ARG A 18 25.64 -18.34 44.23
C ARG A 18 26.64 -17.35 43.58
N LYS A 19 27.62 -16.96 44.41
CA LYS A 19 28.75 -16.02 44.29
C LYS A 19 29.20 -15.57 42.87
N HIS A 20 29.31 -14.26 42.71
CA HIS A 20 29.72 -13.54 41.49
C HIS A 20 31.24 -13.60 41.25
N THR A 21 31.66 -14.00 40.04
CA THR A 21 33.05 -13.88 39.56
C THR A 21 33.13 -12.77 38.53
N LEU A 22 34.16 -11.91 38.62
CA LEU A 22 34.43 -10.77 37.73
C LEU A 22 34.40 -11.15 36.23
N GLN A 23 34.86 -12.36 35.88
CA GLN A 23 34.78 -12.90 34.52
C GLN A 23 33.35 -13.07 33.99
N ARG A 24 32.39 -13.46 34.83
CA ARG A 24 30.99 -13.62 34.40
C ARG A 24 30.32 -12.26 34.23
N PHE A 25 30.76 -11.25 34.99
CA PHE A 25 30.37 -9.85 34.80
C PHE A 25 30.90 -9.32 33.46
N PHE A 26 32.20 -9.48 33.19
CA PHE A 26 32.79 -9.08 31.91
C PHE A 26 32.13 -9.80 30.73
N ARG A 27 31.93 -11.11 30.85
CA ARG A 27 31.28 -11.90 29.79
C ARG A 27 29.82 -11.51 29.55
N LYS A 28 29.09 -11.13 30.60
CA LYS A 28 27.70 -10.69 30.48
C LYS A 28 27.58 -9.27 29.92
N TYR A 29 28.43 -8.34 30.35
CA TYR A 29 28.27 -6.93 29.98
C TYR A 29 29.05 -6.49 28.73
N PHE A 30 30.13 -7.20 28.39
CA PHE A 30 31.04 -6.86 27.28
C PHE A 30 31.16 -7.93 26.19
N LEU A 31 30.56 -9.12 26.36
CA LEU A 31 30.64 -10.23 25.39
C LEU A 31 29.26 -10.85 25.06
N GLU A 32 28.16 -10.23 25.48
CA GLU A 32 26.81 -10.70 25.15
C GLU A 32 26.41 -10.14 23.77
N GLY A 33 26.72 -10.91 22.70
CA GLY A 33 26.56 -10.50 21.31
C GLY A 33 25.15 -10.03 20.89
N GLN A 34 25.07 -9.38 19.74
CA GLN A 34 23.83 -8.95 19.08
C GLN A 34 22.97 -10.13 18.58
N LYS A 35 21.67 -9.86 18.43
CA LYS A 35 20.74 -10.75 17.72
C LYS A 35 20.83 -10.47 16.22
N PHE A 36 21.13 -11.48 15.43
CA PHE A 36 21.16 -11.39 13.96
C PHE A 36 19.75 -11.68 13.41
N ALA A 37 19.40 -11.03 12.28
CA ALA A 37 18.09 -11.23 11.65
C ALA A 37 17.88 -12.68 11.16
N ASP A 38 18.96 -13.37 10.81
CA ASP A 38 18.98 -14.79 10.45
C ASP A 38 19.96 -15.56 11.36
N GLU A 39 19.46 -16.43 12.25
CA GLU A 39 20.28 -17.39 13.01
C GLU A 39 21.02 -18.40 12.10
N VAL A 40 20.66 -18.47 10.81
CA VAL A 40 21.10 -19.48 9.84
C VAL A 40 22.52 -19.24 9.31
N LEU A 41 23.11 -18.06 9.50
CA LEU A 41 24.42 -17.77 8.91
C LEU A 41 25.62 -18.34 9.68
N VAL A 42 25.44 -18.82 10.92
CA VAL A 42 26.57 -19.17 11.81
C VAL A 42 26.58 -20.62 12.31
N THR A 43 25.58 -21.45 11.98
CA THR A 43 25.56 -22.86 12.40
C THR A 43 25.96 -23.83 11.27
N ASP A 44 27.07 -24.54 11.53
CA ASP A 44 27.60 -25.76 10.90
C ASP A 44 27.78 -25.79 9.37
N VAL A 45 29.03 -25.62 8.93
CA VAL A 45 29.42 -25.85 7.54
C VAL A 45 30.02 -27.25 7.39
N SER A 46 29.29 -28.11 6.67
CA SER A 46 29.82 -29.33 6.05
C SER A 46 31.06 -29.02 5.18
N PRO A 47 32.11 -29.85 5.17
CA PRO A 47 33.34 -29.64 4.40
C PRO A 47 33.17 -29.58 2.87
N THR A 48 31.95 -29.79 2.35
CA THR A 48 31.61 -29.87 0.92
C THR A 48 31.40 -28.51 0.22
N VAL A 49 31.43 -27.38 0.93
CA VAL A 49 31.26 -26.03 0.34
C VAL A 49 32.59 -25.50 -0.22
N PRO A 50 32.61 -24.89 -1.42
CA PRO A 50 33.83 -24.40 -2.07
C PRO A 50 34.56 -23.32 -1.25
N ILE A 51 35.88 -23.23 -1.45
CA ILE A 51 36.83 -22.53 -0.56
C ILE A 51 36.60 -21.02 -0.55
N ASP A 52 36.24 -20.45 -1.69
CA ASP A 52 35.85 -19.06 -1.90
C ASP A 52 34.67 -18.65 -1.02
N VAL A 53 33.60 -19.45 -0.98
CA VAL A 53 32.41 -19.20 -0.15
C VAL A 53 32.76 -19.33 1.34
N ARG A 54 33.66 -20.26 1.69
CA ARG A 54 34.15 -20.45 3.07
C ARG A 54 34.98 -19.27 3.54
N LEU A 55 35.85 -18.73 2.70
CA LEU A 55 36.67 -17.55 2.98
C LEU A 55 35.81 -16.29 3.08
N PHE A 56 34.88 -16.11 2.14
CA PHE A 56 33.93 -15.00 2.15
C PHE A 56 33.09 -14.99 3.43
N ARG A 57 32.60 -16.16 3.87
CA ARG A 57 31.82 -16.28 5.11
C ARG A 57 32.68 -16.09 6.38
N LYS A 58 33.96 -16.50 6.36
CA LYS A 58 34.92 -16.29 7.46
C LYS A 58 35.24 -14.81 7.67
N TYR A 59 35.39 -14.03 6.59
CA TYR A 59 35.73 -12.61 6.64
C TYR A 59 34.52 -11.67 6.41
N TYR A 60 33.30 -12.20 6.41
CA TYR A 60 32.07 -11.46 6.08
C TYR A 60 31.91 -10.12 6.83
N LYS A 61 32.22 -10.09 8.13
CA LYS A 61 32.17 -8.88 8.97
C LYS A 61 33.26 -7.87 8.60
N VAL A 62 34.45 -8.36 8.27
CA VAL A 62 35.59 -7.52 7.88
C VAL A 62 35.35 -6.92 6.49
N ILE A 63 34.77 -7.70 5.57
CA ILE A 63 34.39 -7.25 4.23
C ILE A 63 33.36 -6.12 4.31
N GLY A 64 32.33 -6.26 5.16
CA GLY A 64 31.32 -5.22 5.35
C GLY A 64 31.87 -3.89 5.86
N PHE A 65 32.91 -3.93 6.69
CA PHE A 65 33.62 -2.76 7.19
C PHE A 65 34.55 -2.13 6.13
N LEU A 66 35.26 -2.95 5.35
CA LEU A 66 36.26 -2.48 4.38
C LEU A 66 35.64 -1.81 3.15
N ILE A 67 34.47 -2.26 2.67
CA ILE A 67 33.83 -1.72 1.46
C ILE A 67 33.58 -0.19 1.54
N PRO A 68 32.82 0.32 2.54
CA PRO A 68 32.54 1.75 2.61
C PRO A 68 33.82 2.54 2.95
N MET A 69 34.73 1.96 3.75
CA MET A 69 36.05 2.54 4.03
C MET A 69 36.84 2.79 2.74
N CYS A 70 37.03 1.76 1.91
CA CYS A 70 37.77 1.88 0.66
C CYS A 70 37.11 2.89 -0.28
N PHE A 71 35.78 2.87 -0.41
CA PHE A 71 35.05 3.79 -1.28
C PHE A 71 35.32 5.27 -0.94
N PHE A 72 35.09 5.66 0.32
CA PHE A 72 35.29 7.04 0.75
C PHE A 72 36.77 7.45 0.77
N HIS A 73 37.69 6.54 1.14
CA HIS A 73 39.12 6.84 1.10
C HIS A 73 39.61 7.07 -0.34
N ILE A 74 39.19 6.25 -1.31
CA ILE A 74 39.57 6.46 -2.72
C ILE A 74 39.12 7.84 -3.19
N LEU A 75 37.86 8.20 -2.93
CA LEU A 75 37.32 9.52 -3.28
C LEU A 75 38.10 10.65 -2.58
N TRP A 76 38.39 10.48 -1.30
CA TRP A 76 39.11 11.47 -0.51
C TRP A 76 40.55 11.67 -0.99
N TRP A 77 41.29 10.59 -1.26
CA TRP A 77 42.68 10.68 -1.75
C TRP A 77 42.74 11.40 -3.11
N ILE A 78 41.81 11.13 -4.02
CA ILE A 78 41.71 11.84 -5.31
C ILE A 78 41.51 13.34 -5.09
N LEU A 79 40.62 13.72 -4.17
CA LEU A 79 40.36 15.12 -3.84
C LEU A 79 41.55 15.78 -3.10
N ALA A 80 42.21 15.04 -2.21
CA ALA A 80 43.34 15.52 -1.44
C ALA A 80 44.53 15.90 -2.32
N PHE A 81 44.82 15.09 -3.35
CA PHE A 81 45.86 15.41 -4.33
C PHE A 81 45.45 16.56 -5.27
N ARG A 82 44.17 16.66 -5.64
CA ARG A 82 43.69 17.70 -6.57
C ARG A 82 43.63 19.09 -5.93
N TYR A 83 43.25 19.18 -4.65
CA TYR A 83 42.97 20.45 -3.96
C TYR A 83 43.98 20.78 -2.83
N ASP A 84 45.09 20.04 -2.75
CA ASP A 84 46.12 20.17 -1.70
C ASP A 84 45.52 20.26 -0.28
N LEU A 85 44.67 19.29 0.08
CA LEU A 85 44.00 19.28 1.39
C LEU A 85 44.98 19.05 2.56
N PHE A 86 46.21 18.62 2.29
CA PHE A 86 47.23 18.35 3.31
C PHE A 86 47.76 19.60 3.98
N SER A 87 47.86 20.72 3.26
CA SER A 87 48.28 22.00 3.83
C SER A 87 47.31 22.50 4.93
N ARG A 88 46.02 22.14 4.83
CA ARG A 88 44.97 22.52 5.79
C ARG A 88 45.03 21.74 7.11
N PHE A 89 45.71 20.58 7.15
CA PHE A 89 45.89 19.83 8.40
C PHE A 89 46.74 20.61 9.42
N ALA A 90 47.68 21.45 8.96
CA ALA A 90 48.55 22.22 9.86
C ALA A 90 47.77 23.23 10.72
N THR A 91 46.68 23.79 10.20
CA THR A 91 45.89 24.83 10.87
C THR A 91 44.66 24.30 11.59
N ARG A 92 44.14 23.11 11.22
CA ARG A 92 42.82 22.60 11.66
C ARG A 92 42.82 21.16 12.20
N TRP A 93 43.94 20.66 12.72
CA TRP A 93 44.10 19.28 13.21
C TRP A 93 43.18 18.86 14.37
N GLU A 94 42.64 19.84 15.11
CA GLU A 94 41.83 19.64 16.31
C GLU A 94 40.53 18.87 16.05
N MET A 95 39.90 19.09 14.88
CA MET A 95 38.62 18.46 14.54
C MET A 95 38.72 16.98 14.17
N PRO A 96 39.67 16.55 13.31
CA PRO A 96 39.92 15.12 13.08
C PRO A 96 40.18 14.34 14.38
N LEU A 97 40.97 14.92 15.30
CA LEU A 97 41.24 14.29 16.60
C LEU A 97 39.95 14.12 17.42
N THR A 98 39.14 15.17 17.49
CA THR A 98 37.82 15.13 18.16
C THR A 98 36.92 14.08 17.53
N MET A 99 36.97 13.95 16.20
CA MET A 99 36.14 13.02 15.44
C MET A 99 36.54 11.56 15.58
N VAL A 100 37.74 11.22 16.06
CA VAL A 100 38.08 9.84 16.45
C VAL A 100 37.12 9.36 17.54
N LEU A 101 36.96 10.17 18.59
CA LEU A 101 36.04 9.86 19.69
C LEU A 101 34.59 10.08 19.26
N GLY A 102 34.30 11.21 18.61
CA GLY A 102 32.95 11.58 18.18
C GLY A 102 32.31 10.54 17.25
N ALA A 103 33.03 10.09 16.22
CA ALA A 103 32.49 9.08 15.29
C ALA A 103 32.37 7.70 15.91
N THR A 104 33.31 7.30 16.78
CA THR A 104 33.24 6.01 17.47
C THR A 104 32.03 5.94 18.41
N VAL A 105 31.78 7.03 19.16
CA VAL A 105 30.59 7.15 20.02
C VAL A 105 29.32 7.18 19.18
N ALA A 106 29.29 7.97 18.11
CA ALA A 106 28.14 8.07 17.21
C ALA A 106 27.72 6.75 16.58
N GLY A 107 28.68 5.90 16.21
CA GLY A 107 28.39 4.56 15.70
C GLY A 107 27.88 3.60 16.78
N MET A 108 28.21 3.87 18.05
CA MET A 108 27.87 3.03 19.19
C MET A 108 26.53 3.40 19.85
N THR A 109 26.15 4.67 19.83
CA THR A 109 24.98 5.22 20.53
C THR A 109 23.96 5.82 19.55
N SER A 110 22.77 6.14 20.06
CA SER A 110 21.68 6.74 19.29
C SER A 110 21.73 8.28 19.24
N GLU A 111 22.84 8.89 19.65
CA GLU A 111 22.98 10.36 19.75
C GLU A 111 23.65 11.01 18.52
N GLY A 112 24.23 10.18 17.64
CA GLY A 112 24.91 10.64 16.43
C GLY A 112 26.24 11.37 16.68
N GLY A 113 26.90 11.79 15.60
CA GLY A 113 28.20 12.49 15.67
C GLY A 113 28.11 13.91 16.20
N GLY A 114 26.93 14.53 16.01
CA GLY A 114 26.63 15.87 16.49
C GLY A 114 26.71 16.02 18.00
N ALA A 115 26.40 14.99 18.78
CA ALA A 115 26.40 15.06 20.24
C ALA A 115 27.79 15.33 20.84
N VAL A 116 28.86 14.91 20.16
CA VAL A 116 30.25 15.22 20.58
C VAL A 116 30.81 16.39 19.78
N ALA A 117 30.58 16.42 18.47
CA ALA A 117 31.10 17.47 17.59
C ALA A 117 30.58 18.87 17.99
N PHE A 118 29.28 18.98 18.23
CA PHE A 118 28.62 20.26 18.45
C PHE A 118 29.06 20.92 19.78
N PRO A 119 29.09 20.22 20.93
CA PRO A 119 29.65 20.81 22.16
C PRO A 119 31.13 21.13 22.04
N VAL A 120 31.96 20.29 21.42
CA VAL A 120 33.39 20.59 21.29
C VAL A 120 33.63 21.82 20.42
N MET A 121 32.96 21.92 19.26
CA MET A 121 33.08 23.09 18.40
C MET A 121 32.58 24.36 19.09
N THR A 122 31.45 24.29 19.79
CA THR A 122 30.79 25.48 20.31
C THR A 122 31.20 25.89 21.73
N LEU A 123 31.77 24.97 22.53
CA LEU A 123 32.24 25.21 23.90
C LEU A 123 33.76 25.29 23.98
N LEU A 124 34.47 24.35 23.34
CA LEU A 124 35.93 24.24 23.44
C LEU A 124 36.62 25.11 22.39
N LEU A 125 36.14 25.07 21.15
CA LEU A 125 36.70 25.84 20.03
C LEU A 125 36.05 27.22 19.84
N LYS A 126 34.97 27.52 20.58
CA LYS A 126 34.20 28.78 20.50
C LYS A 126 33.75 29.15 19.08
N ILE A 127 33.47 28.15 18.25
CA ILE A 127 32.94 28.31 16.89
C ILE A 127 31.43 28.58 16.95
N ASP A 128 30.93 29.34 15.97
CA ASP A 128 29.50 29.64 15.87
C ASP A 128 28.66 28.34 15.74
N PRO A 129 27.57 28.19 16.50
CA PRO A 129 26.68 27.05 16.45
C PRO A 129 26.07 26.76 15.07
N VAL A 130 25.92 27.76 14.21
CA VAL A 130 25.45 27.57 12.82
C VAL A 130 26.49 26.77 12.03
N VAL A 131 27.77 27.12 12.16
CA VAL A 131 28.88 26.38 11.51
C VAL A 131 29.00 24.97 12.10
N ALA A 132 28.86 24.83 13.42
CA ALA A 132 28.93 23.52 14.09
C ALA A 132 27.78 22.59 13.66
N LYS A 133 26.57 23.14 13.48
CA LYS A 133 25.41 22.43 12.96
C LYS A 133 25.62 21.99 11.51
N ASP A 134 26.04 22.89 10.63
CA ASP A 134 26.27 22.56 9.22
C ASP A 134 27.37 21.50 9.09
N PHE A 135 28.48 21.65 9.82
CA PHE A 135 29.52 20.63 9.92
C PHE A 135 28.96 19.28 10.40
N SER A 136 28.10 19.28 11.42
CA SER A 136 27.47 18.06 11.97
C SER A 136 26.61 17.33 10.93
N LEU A 137 25.81 18.04 10.13
CA LEU A 137 25.02 17.45 9.05
C LEU A 137 25.93 16.87 7.95
N MET A 138 26.96 17.63 7.56
CA MET A 138 27.91 17.23 6.52
C MET A 138 28.70 15.98 6.91
N ILE A 139 29.26 15.94 8.13
CA ILE A 139 30.15 14.87 8.54
C ILE A 139 29.40 13.55 8.77
N GLN A 140 28.15 13.64 9.26
CA GLN A 140 27.29 12.48 9.47
C GLN A 140 26.79 11.87 8.17
N SER A 141 26.61 12.66 7.10
CA SER A 141 26.26 12.15 5.77
C SER A 141 27.31 11.15 5.23
N CYS A 142 28.57 11.25 5.68
CA CYS A 142 29.62 10.29 5.35
C CYS A 142 29.74 9.19 6.42
N GLY A 143 29.86 9.58 7.69
CA GLY A 143 30.07 8.64 8.80
C GLY A 143 28.92 7.68 9.05
N MET A 144 27.71 8.22 9.20
CA MET A 144 26.52 7.43 9.50
C MET A 144 26.13 6.58 8.29
N THR A 145 26.39 7.04 7.07
CA THR A 145 26.21 6.23 5.85
C THR A 145 27.17 5.04 5.79
N SER A 146 28.44 5.24 6.16
CA SER A 146 29.42 4.17 6.29
C SER A 146 29.00 3.14 7.36
N ALA A 147 28.55 3.62 8.52
CA ALA A 147 28.04 2.79 9.60
C ALA A 147 26.76 2.04 9.22
N ALA A 148 25.79 2.72 8.58
CA ALA A 148 24.54 2.14 8.10
C ALA A 148 24.79 1.00 7.11
N PHE A 149 25.71 1.19 6.15
CA PHE A 149 26.11 0.14 5.23
C PHE A 149 26.66 -1.08 5.99
N THR A 150 27.56 -0.85 6.95
CA THR A 150 28.16 -1.92 7.76
C THR A 150 27.11 -2.67 8.57
N ILE A 151 26.15 -1.96 9.16
CA ILE A 151 25.04 -2.53 9.95
C ILE A 151 24.14 -3.41 9.07
N ILE A 152 23.74 -2.91 7.90
CA ILE A 152 22.89 -3.64 6.95
C ILE A 152 23.63 -4.86 6.43
N TRP A 153 24.91 -4.72 6.07
CA TRP A 153 25.74 -5.82 5.61
C TRP A 153 25.89 -6.90 6.69
N MET A 154 26.14 -6.53 7.94
CA MET A 154 26.30 -7.47 9.04
C MET A 154 25.01 -8.25 9.41
N GLY A 155 23.85 -7.90 8.84
CA GLY A 155 22.58 -8.57 9.11
C GLY A 155 22.09 -8.33 10.55
N ILE A 156 22.43 -7.17 11.12
CA ILE A 156 21.95 -6.75 12.43
C ILE A 156 20.43 -6.54 12.33
N ALA A 157 19.68 -6.99 13.34
CA ALA A 157 18.23 -6.81 13.36
C ALA A 157 17.85 -5.31 13.35
N LEU A 158 17.03 -4.92 12.37
CA LEU A 158 16.57 -3.55 12.13
C LEU A 158 15.04 -3.51 12.03
N GLU A 159 14.43 -2.45 12.53
CA GLU A 159 12.99 -2.21 12.34
C GLU A 159 12.75 -1.40 11.05
N TRP A 160 12.72 -2.09 9.91
CA TRP A 160 12.58 -1.48 8.58
C TRP A 160 11.36 -0.56 8.42
N ARG A 161 10.27 -0.84 9.15
CA ARG A 161 9.05 -0.03 9.10
C ARG A 161 9.24 1.33 9.76
N ALA A 162 9.92 1.36 10.90
CA ALA A 162 10.30 2.59 11.56
C ALA A 162 11.24 3.40 10.68
N ILE A 163 12.20 2.74 10.01
CA ILE A 163 13.10 3.40 9.06
C ILE A 163 12.31 4.12 7.97
N LEU A 164 11.44 3.40 7.24
CA LEU A 164 10.72 3.96 6.09
C LEU A 164 9.80 5.13 6.49
N VAL A 165 9.01 4.94 7.56
CA VAL A 165 7.96 5.89 7.95
C VAL A 165 8.53 7.09 8.68
N CYS A 166 9.48 6.88 9.61
CA CYS A 166 10.15 7.99 10.27
C CYS A 166 11.01 8.78 9.29
N SER A 167 11.71 8.14 8.33
CA SER A 167 12.48 8.88 7.31
C SER A 167 11.58 9.77 6.45
N LEU A 168 10.38 9.33 6.09
CA LEU A 168 9.44 10.16 5.31
C LEU A 168 9.01 11.39 6.11
N GLY A 169 8.60 11.21 7.37
CA GLY A 169 8.29 12.34 8.25
C GLY A 169 9.49 13.26 8.48
N ALA A 170 10.67 12.69 8.70
CA ALA A 170 11.90 13.41 9.00
C ALA A 170 12.42 14.24 7.83
N THR A 171 12.30 13.73 6.61
CA THR A 171 12.65 14.49 5.40
C THR A 171 11.82 15.77 5.33
N ILE A 172 10.50 15.66 5.51
CA ILE A 172 9.58 16.80 5.50
C ILE A 172 9.88 17.74 6.66
N GLY A 173 10.07 17.20 7.87
CA GLY A 173 10.37 17.98 9.07
C GLY A 173 11.71 18.70 9.01
N CYS A 174 12.75 18.08 8.43
CA CYS A 174 14.08 18.66 8.28
C CYS A 174 14.04 19.84 7.30
N VAL A 175 13.38 19.67 6.16
CA VAL A 175 13.18 20.75 5.17
C VAL A 175 12.39 21.91 5.78
N PHE A 176 11.27 21.61 6.44
CA PHE A 176 10.45 22.61 7.12
C PHE A 176 11.23 23.36 8.21
N GLY A 177 11.98 22.63 9.04
CA GLY A 177 12.79 23.20 10.10
C GLY A 177 13.91 24.09 9.57
N LEU A 178 14.61 23.67 8.51
CA LEU A 178 15.67 24.47 7.89
C LEU A 178 15.14 25.77 7.29
N GLN A 179 13.96 25.75 6.70
CA GLN A 179 13.42 26.89 5.94
C GLN A 179 12.69 27.91 6.83
N TYR A 180 11.99 27.46 7.87
CA TYR A 180 11.11 28.31 8.68
C TYR A 180 11.53 28.47 10.14
N ILE A 181 12.19 27.47 10.74
CA ILE A 181 12.45 27.45 12.19
C ILE A 181 13.88 27.88 12.52
N ASP A 182 14.86 27.46 11.73
CA ASP A 182 16.29 27.67 12.04
C ASP A 182 16.65 29.16 12.18
N GLY A 183 16.04 30.03 11.37
CA GLY A 183 16.26 31.48 11.41
C GLY A 183 15.60 32.21 12.58
N LEU A 184 14.62 31.58 13.26
CA LEU A 184 13.88 32.21 14.37
C LEU A 184 14.56 32.00 15.73
N ILE A 185 15.49 31.07 15.83
CA ILE A 185 16.09 30.64 17.10
C ILE A 185 17.53 31.15 17.19
N THR A 186 17.86 31.85 18.28
CA THR A 186 19.24 32.29 18.52
C THR A 186 20.16 31.12 18.85
N ALA A 187 21.45 31.28 18.57
CA ALA A 187 22.46 30.25 18.77
C ALA A 187 22.53 29.73 20.23
N ALA A 188 22.34 30.62 21.22
CA ALA A 188 22.30 30.25 22.63
C ALA A 188 21.08 29.38 22.99
N VAL A 189 19.91 29.70 22.42
CA VAL A 189 18.67 28.94 22.65
C VAL A 189 18.76 27.56 21.98
N LYS A 190 19.40 27.44 20.80
CA LYS A 190 19.66 26.14 20.15
C LYS A 190 20.50 25.22 21.05
N LYS A 191 21.60 25.73 21.62
CA LYS A 191 22.46 24.97 22.56
C LYS A 191 21.66 24.50 23.78
N MET A 192 20.92 25.41 24.40
CA MET A 192 20.13 25.11 25.60
C MET A 192 19.03 24.07 25.34
N MET A 193 18.28 24.20 24.25
CA MET A 193 17.18 23.28 23.92
C MET A 193 17.69 21.86 23.68
N PHE A 194 18.79 21.74 22.93
CA PHE A 194 19.44 20.45 22.67
C PHE A 194 19.78 19.74 23.97
N ILE A 195 20.54 20.40 24.84
CA ILE A 195 21.03 19.81 26.10
C ILE A 195 19.88 19.49 27.07
N SER A 196 18.87 20.37 27.14
CA SER A 196 17.75 20.23 28.09
C SER A 196 16.81 19.07 27.72
N VAL A 197 16.43 18.96 26.44
CA VAL A 197 15.50 17.90 26.01
C VAL A 197 16.20 16.53 26.05
N TRP A 198 17.50 16.46 25.78
CA TRP A 198 18.24 15.21 25.66
C TRP A 198 18.55 14.64 27.05
N PHE A 199 18.92 15.50 27.99
CA PHE A 199 19.05 15.12 29.40
C PHE A 199 17.74 14.57 29.98
N SER A 200 16.60 15.18 29.63
CA SER A 200 15.29 14.70 30.06
C SER A 200 14.96 13.29 29.53
N PHE A 201 15.39 12.99 28.29
CA PHE A 201 15.30 11.66 27.72
C PHE A 201 16.19 10.67 28.46
N GLY A 202 17.45 11.03 28.74
CA GLY A 202 18.38 10.22 29.53
C GLY A 202 17.80 9.82 30.89
N LEU A 203 17.14 10.76 31.58
CA LEU A 203 16.43 10.50 32.84
C LEU A 203 15.25 9.54 32.67
N ALA A 204 14.43 9.70 31.63
CA ALA A 204 13.31 8.79 31.36
C ALA A 204 13.78 7.37 31.03
N LEU A 205 14.85 7.25 30.23
CA LEU A 205 15.48 5.98 29.90
C LEU A 205 16.10 5.32 31.14
N TRP A 206 16.70 6.11 32.03
CA TRP A 206 17.21 5.63 33.32
C TRP A 206 16.09 5.06 34.19
N LEU A 207 14.99 5.81 34.34
CA LEU A 207 13.81 5.37 35.09
C LEU A 207 13.21 4.09 34.49
N LEU A 208 13.13 3.99 33.17
CA LEU A 208 12.71 2.77 32.48
C LEU A 208 13.63 1.57 32.79
N ASN A 209 14.95 1.78 32.82
CA ASN A 209 15.93 0.71 33.06
C ASN A 209 15.99 0.25 34.52
N THR A 210 15.45 1.01 35.48
CA THR A 210 15.32 0.55 36.88
C THR A 210 14.27 -0.58 37.03
N GLN A 211 13.36 -0.76 36.07
CA GLN A 211 12.32 -1.80 36.08
C GLN A 211 12.89 -3.19 35.68
N LYS A 212 13.37 -3.97 36.66
CA LYS A 212 14.11 -5.23 36.46
C LYS A 212 13.38 -6.39 35.74
N LYS A 213 12.04 -6.36 35.59
CA LYS A 213 11.23 -7.45 34.99
C LYS A 213 10.58 -7.10 33.64
N ARG A 214 11.14 -6.16 32.88
CA ARG A 214 10.55 -5.73 31.60
C ARG A 214 10.65 -6.78 30.49
N CYS A 215 9.58 -6.93 29.71
CA CYS A 215 9.61 -7.62 28.42
C CYS A 215 10.05 -6.61 27.35
N THR A 216 11.10 -6.96 26.58
CA THR A 216 11.56 -6.16 25.43
C THR A 216 11.33 -6.97 24.15
N PHE A 217 10.85 -6.32 23.10
CA PHE A 217 10.57 -6.95 21.81
C PHE A 217 11.67 -6.66 20.79
N ASP A 218 11.83 -7.54 19.81
CA ASP A 218 12.78 -7.35 18.71
C ASP A 218 12.18 -6.58 17.53
N SER A 219 10.84 -6.44 17.48
CA SER A 219 10.13 -5.67 16.46
C SER A 219 8.82 -5.07 16.99
N ILE A 220 8.26 -4.07 16.30
CA ILE A 220 6.97 -3.46 16.67
C ILE A 220 5.83 -4.48 16.51
N ARG A 221 5.10 -4.75 17.61
CA ARG A 221 3.98 -5.71 17.64
C ARG A 221 2.66 -5.07 17.22
N ASN A 222 1.86 -5.76 16.41
CA ASN A 222 0.53 -5.37 15.89
C ASN A 222 0.51 -3.94 15.34
N ILE A 223 0.79 -3.80 14.04
CA ILE A 223 0.76 -2.50 13.36
C ILE A 223 -0.67 -2.01 13.31
N SER A 224 -0.92 -0.83 13.85
CA SER A 224 -2.15 -0.09 13.62
C SER A 224 -1.83 1.24 12.92
N PRO A 225 -2.79 1.83 12.19
CA PRO A 225 -2.60 3.15 11.58
C PRO A 225 -2.16 4.22 12.59
N TRP A 226 -2.64 4.13 13.84
CA TRP A 226 -2.18 4.99 14.92
C TRP A 226 -0.68 4.88 15.18
N LYS A 227 -0.12 3.66 15.28
CA LYS A 227 1.32 3.48 15.49
C LYS A 227 2.15 4.00 14.32
N LEU A 228 1.63 3.85 13.09
CA LEU A 228 2.24 4.41 11.88
C LEU A 228 2.24 5.94 11.92
N MET A 229 1.12 6.55 12.34
CA MET A 229 0.99 7.99 12.50
C MET A 229 1.95 8.54 13.57
N VAL A 230 2.08 7.84 14.71
CA VAL A 230 3.05 8.20 15.75
C VAL A 230 4.48 8.17 15.20
N LEU A 231 4.86 7.16 14.43
CA LEU A 231 6.19 7.10 13.78
C LEU A 231 6.41 8.26 12.80
N LEU A 232 5.39 8.60 12.01
CA LEU A 232 5.46 9.71 11.05
C LEU A 232 5.62 11.06 11.76
N VAL A 233 4.81 11.33 12.79
CA VAL A 233 4.89 12.55 13.60
C VAL A 233 6.23 12.61 14.34
N THR A 234 6.71 11.49 14.89
CA THR A 234 8.02 11.42 15.53
C THR A 234 9.14 11.73 14.54
N GLY A 235 9.05 11.21 13.32
CA GLY A 235 9.95 11.55 12.23
C GLY A 235 9.93 13.04 11.95
N PHE A 236 8.74 13.64 11.79
CA PHE A 236 8.59 15.07 11.52
C PHE A 236 9.19 15.96 12.61
N VAL A 237 8.88 15.70 13.88
CA VAL A 237 9.45 16.44 15.02
C VAL A 237 10.97 16.22 15.11
N GLY A 238 11.44 14.99 14.95
CA GLY A 238 12.87 14.67 14.94
C GLY A 238 13.63 15.33 13.78
N GLY A 239 12.99 15.47 12.62
CA GLY A 239 13.50 16.20 11.46
C GLY A 239 13.67 17.69 11.77
N ILE A 240 12.68 18.31 12.41
CA ILE A 240 12.77 19.69 12.89
C ILE A 240 13.95 19.84 13.87
N CYS A 241 14.09 18.94 14.84
CA CYS A 241 15.24 18.96 15.76
C CYS A 241 16.59 18.85 15.02
N THR A 242 16.66 17.96 14.03
CA THR A 242 17.86 17.78 13.21
C THR A 242 18.22 19.07 12.44
N SER A 243 17.23 19.87 12.05
CA SER A 243 17.44 21.09 11.27
C SER A 243 18.22 22.19 11.99
N PHE A 244 18.17 22.27 13.33
CA PHE A 244 18.85 23.32 14.11
C PHE A 244 20.00 22.79 14.97
N ALA A 245 19.99 21.50 15.34
CA ALA A 245 21.03 20.87 16.16
C ALA A 245 22.00 19.97 15.37
N GLY A 246 21.67 19.63 14.12
CA GLY A 246 22.44 18.69 13.31
C GLY A 246 22.33 17.22 13.76
N SER A 247 21.54 16.94 14.80
CA SER A 247 21.13 15.60 15.27
C SER A 247 19.77 15.69 15.97
N GLY A 248 18.95 14.64 15.92
CA GLY A 248 17.63 14.66 16.58
C GLY A 248 16.66 13.58 16.13
N VAL A 249 16.64 13.20 14.84
CA VAL A 249 15.70 12.15 14.38
C VAL A 249 16.05 10.78 14.97
N ASP A 250 17.34 10.53 15.16
CA ASP A 250 17.89 9.35 15.81
C ASP A 250 17.41 9.23 17.25
N ILE A 251 17.44 10.31 18.01
CA ILE A 251 17.04 10.32 19.42
C ILE A 251 15.53 10.29 19.58
N CYS A 252 14.78 11.04 18.76
CA CYS A 252 13.32 11.00 18.80
C CYS A 252 12.79 9.62 18.43
N SER A 253 13.34 9.01 17.36
CA SER A 253 12.95 7.66 16.94
C SER A 253 13.38 6.61 17.96
N PHE A 254 14.60 6.69 18.49
CA PHE A 254 15.09 5.80 19.55
C PHE A 254 14.22 5.88 20.81
N SER A 255 13.86 7.09 21.25
CA SER A 255 12.97 7.34 22.39
C SER A 255 11.62 6.64 22.22
N ILE A 256 10.97 6.81 21.06
CA ILE A 256 9.64 6.21 20.82
C ILE A 256 9.73 4.69 20.66
N LEU A 257 10.75 4.18 19.97
CA LEU A 257 10.97 2.74 19.84
C LEU A 257 11.17 2.08 21.20
N THR A 258 11.96 2.68 22.09
CA THR A 258 12.32 2.11 23.39
C THR A 258 11.25 2.35 24.47
N LEU A 259 10.72 3.57 24.60
CA LEU A 259 9.75 3.94 25.65
C LEU A 259 8.33 3.47 25.32
N LEU A 260 7.83 3.78 24.12
CA LEU A 260 6.44 3.52 23.71
C LEU A 260 6.27 2.10 23.17
N PHE A 261 7.10 1.68 22.22
CA PHE A 261 6.97 0.37 21.57
C PHE A 261 7.74 -0.77 22.28
N ARG A 262 8.52 -0.44 23.33
CA ARG A 262 9.30 -1.40 24.12
C ARG A 262 10.23 -2.29 23.25
N VAL A 263 10.70 -1.74 22.13
CA VAL A 263 11.72 -2.37 21.28
C VAL A 263 13.04 -2.36 22.04
N SER A 264 13.80 -3.45 21.93
CA SER A 264 15.09 -3.57 22.59
C SER A 264 16.07 -2.52 22.08
N GLU A 265 16.90 -1.99 22.97
CA GLU A 265 17.91 -0.98 22.62
C GLU A 265 18.90 -1.53 21.59
N LYS A 266 19.16 -2.85 21.61
CA LYS A 266 20.02 -3.54 20.63
C LYS A 266 19.51 -3.45 19.19
N VAL A 267 18.20 -3.29 18.98
CA VAL A 267 17.55 -3.10 17.67
C VAL A 267 17.30 -1.62 17.41
N ALA A 268 16.91 -0.86 18.43
CA ALA A 268 16.59 0.56 18.30
C ALA A 268 17.81 1.42 17.94
N THR A 269 19.00 1.17 18.53
CA THR A 269 20.23 1.92 18.22
C THR A 269 20.69 1.78 16.77
N PRO A 270 20.83 0.57 16.17
CA PRO A 270 21.18 0.47 14.76
C PRO A 270 20.07 1.02 13.85
N THR A 271 18.79 0.92 14.25
CA THR A 271 17.67 1.53 13.52
C THR A 271 17.78 3.06 13.47
N SER A 272 18.14 3.70 14.59
CA SER A 272 18.32 5.17 14.64
C SER A 272 19.55 5.63 13.84
N VAL A 273 20.64 4.86 13.82
CA VAL A 273 21.84 5.15 13.01
C VAL A 273 21.51 5.19 11.51
N VAL A 274 20.74 4.21 11.02
CA VAL A 274 20.31 4.16 9.61
C VAL A 274 19.37 5.32 9.29
N LEU A 275 18.43 5.65 10.18
CA LEU A 275 17.55 6.81 10.04
C LEU A 275 18.33 8.12 9.93
N MET A 276 19.37 8.28 10.74
CA MET A 276 20.22 9.46 10.73
C MET A 276 21.04 9.59 9.44
N ALA A 277 21.53 8.48 8.88
CA ALA A 277 22.24 8.47 7.60
C ALA A 277 21.35 9.02 6.47
N VAL A 278 20.08 8.59 6.40
CA VAL A 278 19.13 9.09 5.41
C VAL A 278 18.84 10.58 5.62
N ASN A 279 18.53 10.98 6.86
CA ASN A 279 18.10 12.34 7.16
C ASN A 279 19.24 13.37 6.99
N THR A 280 20.48 13.01 7.31
CA THR A 280 21.65 13.90 7.15
C THR A 280 22.05 14.06 5.68
N CYS A 281 21.90 13.01 4.86
CA CYS A 281 22.07 13.14 3.41
C CYS A 281 21.05 14.12 2.81
N VAL A 282 19.77 14.04 3.21
CA VAL A 282 18.74 14.99 2.79
C VAL A 282 19.06 16.40 3.28
N GLY A 283 19.38 16.55 4.58
CA GLY A 283 19.69 17.85 5.17
C GLY A 283 20.88 18.54 4.53
N PHE A 284 21.96 17.78 4.26
CA PHE A 284 23.14 18.29 3.57
C PHE A 284 22.84 18.67 2.12
N PHE A 285 22.13 17.81 1.38
CA PHE A 285 21.70 18.09 0.00
C PHE A 285 20.88 19.38 -0.07
N TRP A 286 19.90 19.55 0.83
CA TRP A 286 19.03 20.71 0.86
C TRP A 286 19.79 22.00 1.21
N ARG A 287 20.66 21.94 2.22
CA ARG A 287 21.45 23.09 2.66
C ARG A 287 22.44 23.55 1.59
N GLN A 288 23.10 22.62 0.90
CA GLN A 288 24.10 22.94 -0.10
C GLN A 288 23.50 23.35 -1.44
N LEU A 289 22.57 22.58 -2.01
CA LEU A 289 22.13 22.79 -3.40
C LEU A 289 20.97 23.79 -3.53
N ILE A 290 20.16 23.95 -2.48
CA ILE A 290 18.95 24.78 -2.55
C ILE A 290 19.16 26.11 -1.82
N MET A 291 19.78 26.09 -0.64
CA MET A 291 20.00 27.31 0.15
C MET A 291 21.34 28.00 -0.18
N GLY A 292 22.41 27.25 -0.43
CA GLY A 292 23.74 27.81 -0.71
C GLY A 292 24.43 28.44 0.50
N ASP A 293 23.95 28.18 1.72
CA ASP A 293 24.33 28.87 2.97
C ASP A 293 25.42 28.14 3.80
N VAL A 294 26.18 27.22 3.20
CA VAL A 294 27.19 26.45 3.96
C VAL A 294 28.48 27.27 4.10
N SER A 295 28.90 27.55 5.34
CA SER A 295 30.12 28.29 5.64
C SER A 295 31.39 27.59 5.12
N ASP A 296 32.34 28.37 4.59
CA ASP A 296 33.67 27.87 4.17
C ASP A 296 34.43 27.18 5.31
N LEU A 297 34.25 27.65 6.55
CA LEU A 297 34.86 27.04 7.73
C LEU A 297 34.35 25.62 7.99
N ALA A 298 33.06 25.36 7.71
CA ALA A 298 32.50 24.02 7.81
C ALA A 298 33.10 23.08 6.76
N TRP A 299 33.33 23.59 5.53
CA TRP A 299 33.99 22.86 4.46
C TRP A 299 35.45 22.51 4.78
N GLU A 300 36.20 23.44 5.36
CA GLU A 300 37.56 23.18 5.83
C GLU A 300 37.60 22.03 6.83
N TYR A 301 36.81 22.11 7.90
CA TYR A 301 36.79 21.06 8.92
C TYR A 301 36.26 19.73 8.40
N TRP A 302 35.25 19.75 7.53
CA TRP A 302 34.69 18.55 6.93
C TRP A 302 35.72 17.81 6.08
N SER A 303 36.40 18.54 5.18
CA SER A 303 37.37 17.95 4.24
C SER A 303 38.49 17.17 4.94
N ILE A 304 38.91 17.60 6.13
CA ILE A 304 40.00 16.98 6.89
C ILE A 304 39.49 15.84 7.79
N SER A 305 38.22 15.89 8.21
CA SER A 305 37.63 14.94 9.16
C SER A 305 37.05 13.68 8.51
N VAL A 306 36.66 13.73 7.21
CA VAL A 306 36.04 12.60 6.49
C VAL A 306 36.80 11.27 6.61
N PRO A 307 38.14 11.21 6.40
CA PRO A 307 38.88 9.94 6.49
C PRO A 307 38.79 9.27 7.86
N VAL A 308 38.79 10.07 8.93
CA VAL A 308 38.71 9.54 10.30
C VAL A 308 37.32 8.99 10.56
N VAL A 309 36.29 9.76 10.20
CA VAL A 309 34.90 9.45 10.54
C VAL A 309 34.40 8.20 9.82
N VAL A 310 34.78 8.01 8.56
CA VAL A 310 34.39 6.83 7.76
C VAL A 310 34.91 5.52 8.37
N VAL A 311 36.04 5.56 9.09
CA VAL A 311 36.63 4.40 9.78
C VAL A 311 36.03 4.23 11.17
N CYS A 312 35.99 5.31 11.95
CA CYS A 312 35.60 5.27 13.35
C CYS A 312 34.10 5.01 13.54
N ALA A 313 33.21 5.50 12.66
CA ALA A 313 31.77 5.27 12.79
C ALA A 313 31.36 3.80 12.61
N PRO A 314 31.77 3.08 11.55
CA PRO A 314 31.57 1.63 11.46
C PRO A 314 32.21 0.86 12.61
N LEU A 315 33.41 1.27 13.04
CA LEU A 315 34.08 0.65 14.18
C LEU A 315 33.24 0.75 15.46
N GLY A 316 32.64 1.92 15.70
CA GLY A 316 31.70 2.16 16.80
C GLY A 316 30.49 1.22 16.75
N SER A 317 29.89 1.03 15.57
CA SER A 317 28.75 0.12 15.39
C SER A 317 29.12 -1.35 15.64
N LEU A 318 30.33 -1.75 15.26
CA LEU A 318 30.85 -3.08 15.52
C LEU A 318 31.15 -3.28 17.01
N LEU A 319 31.70 -2.28 17.70
CA LEU A 319 31.89 -2.33 19.15
C LEU A 319 30.55 -2.46 19.90
N ALA A 320 29.54 -1.68 19.50
CA ALA A 320 28.20 -1.79 20.08
C ALA A 320 27.60 -3.19 19.96
N SER A 321 27.92 -3.94 18.90
CA SER A 321 27.44 -5.31 18.72
C SER A 321 27.90 -6.30 19.81
N HIS A 322 28.98 -5.98 20.53
CA HIS A 322 29.53 -6.80 21.60
C HIS A 322 29.03 -6.37 22.99
N PHE A 323 28.54 -5.13 23.12
CA PHE A 323 28.12 -4.58 24.40
C PHE A 323 26.70 -4.98 24.78
N HIS A 324 26.49 -5.21 26.08
CA HIS A 324 25.17 -5.41 26.63
C HIS A 324 24.35 -4.11 26.60
N ARG A 325 23.01 -4.22 26.51
CA ARG A 325 22.10 -3.05 26.39
C ARG A 325 22.28 -2.01 27.49
N LEU A 326 22.55 -2.45 28.72
CA LEU A 326 22.76 -1.56 29.88
C LEU A 326 24.09 -0.81 29.80
N THR A 327 25.10 -1.39 29.14
CA THR A 327 26.40 -0.76 28.94
C THR A 327 26.26 0.39 27.93
N LEU A 328 25.51 0.17 26.84
CA LEU A 328 25.17 1.22 25.86
C LEU A 328 24.35 2.36 26.50
N ALA A 329 23.35 2.02 27.32
CA ALA A 329 22.56 3.02 28.05
C ALA A 329 23.40 3.83 29.05
N ALA A 330 24.39 3.20 29.70
CA ALA A 330 25.30 3.90 30.61
C ALA A 330 26.18 4.94 29.89
N PHE A 331 26.63 4.65 28.66
CA PHE A 331 27.37 5.63 27.84
C PHE A 331 26.53 6.87 27.55
N VAL A 332 25.27 6.68 27.14
CA VAL A 332 24.29 7.77 26.93
C VAL A 332 24.15 8.61 28.19
N TYR A 333 23.95 8.00 29.37
CA TYR A 333 23.82 8.76 30.62
C TYR A 333 25.05 9.62 30.94
N VAL A 334 26.26 9.09 30.71
CA VAL A 334 27.49 9.83 30.95
C VAL A 334 27.62 11.01 29.99
N LEU A 335 27.30 10.82 28.71
CA LEU A 335 27.36 11.89 27.71
C LEU A 335 26.37 13.01 28.02
N GLU A 336 25.14 12.68 28.37
CA GLU A 336 24.10 13.66 28.73
C GLU A 336 24.49 14.48 29.97
N VAL A 337 25.04 13.84 31.00
CA VAL A 337 25.53 14.55 32.20
C VAL A 337 26.70 15.47 31.85
N LEU A 338 27.64 15.00 31.04
CA LEU A 338 28.77 15.83 30.59
C LEU A 338 28.30 17.03 29.74
N ALA A 339 27.29 16.85 28.89
CA ALA A 339 26.71 17.93 28.09
C ALA A 339 26.07 19.02 28.97
N VAL A 340 25.29 18.63 29.98
CA VAL A 340 24.68 19.58 30.95
C VAL A 340 25.75 20.30 31.77
N VAL A 341 26.74 19.58 32.29
CA VAL A 341 27.84 20.19 33.06
C VAL A 341 28.63 21.15 32.17
N GLY A 342 28.96 20.74 30.94
CA GLY A 342 29.65 21.57 29.96
C GLY A 342 28.89 22.86 29.63
N TYR A 343 27.55 22.79 29.52
CA TYR A 343 26.71 23.98 29.35
C TYR A 343 26.77 24.92 30.56
N LEU A 344 26.64 24.40 31.78
CA LEU A 344 26.69 25.22 32.99
C LEU A 344 28.04 25.93 33.16
N LEU A 345 29.14 25.31 32.73
CA LEU A 345 30.47 25.91 32.76
C LEU A 345 30.65 27.11 31.80
N THR A 346 29.74 27.31 30.83
CA THR A 346 29.80 28.49 29.94
C THR A 346 29.31 29.78 30.58
N GLY A 347 28.76 29.72 31.79
CA GLY A 347 28.16 30.86 32.47
C GLY A 347 26.91 31.42 31.79
N PRO A 348 25.86 30.60 31.51
CA PRO A 348 24.62 31.09 30.94
C PRO A 348 23.87 32.03 31.89
N SER A 349 23.08 32.96 31.35
CA SER A 349 22.27 33.87 32.17
C SER A 349 21.26 33.10 33.03
N LEU A 350 20.90 33.66 34.19
CA LEU A 350 19.96 33.02 35.12
C LEU A 350 18.60 32.71 34.45
N ILE A 351 18.18 33.54 33.49
CA ILE A 351 16.97 33.36 32.69
C ILE A 351 17.07 32.12 31.79
N MET A 352 18.21 31.92 31.12
CA MET A 352 18.43 30.74 30.27
C MET A 352 18.49 29.45 31.11
N ILE A 353 19.07 29.51 32.31
CA ILE A 353 19.05 28.36 33.24
C ILE A 353 17.61 28.05 33.66
N ALA A 354 16.82 29.05 34.02
CA ALA A 354 15.41 28.86 34.41
C ALA A 354 14.56 28.26 33.26
N ILE A 355 14.74 28.76 32.03
CA ILE A 355 14.06 28.21 30.85
C ILE A 355 14.51 26.77 30.59
N GLY A 356 15.82 26.47 30.68
CA GLY A 356 16.34 25.12 30.51
C GLY A 356 15.78 24.13 31.53
N VAL A 357 15.72 24.51 32.82
CA VAL A 357 15.09 23.68 33.87
C VAL A 357 13.60 23.46 33.58
N GLY A 358 12.89 24.49 33.13
CA GLY A 358 11.50 24.35 32.68
C GLY A 358 11.36 23.33 31.55
N ILE A 359 12.20 23.41 30.52
CA ILE A 359 12.21 22.47 29.39
C ILE A 359 12.50 21.05 29.85
N ILE A 360 13.47 20.84 30.75
CA ILE A 360 13.79 19.52 31.32
C ILE A 360 12.55 18.95 32.01
N PHE A 361 11.85 19.74 32.83
CA PHE A 361 10.66 19.28 33.55
C PHE A 361 9.52 18.86 32.61
N PHE A 362 9.16 19.72 31.63
CA PHE A 362 8.10 19.41 30.67
C PHE A 362 8.46 18.22 29.77
N SER A 363 9.70 18.16 29.30
CA SER A 363 10.17 17.08 28.42
C SER A 363 10.26 15.75 29.18
N PHE A 364 10.69 15.77 30.45
CA PHE A 364 10.65 14.59 31.31
C PHE A 364 9.23 14.10 31.53
N LEU A 365 8.27 15.00 31.81
CA LEU A 365 6.85 14.64 31.96
C LEU A 365 6.30 14.00 30.68
N PHE A 366 6.66 14.54 29.52
CA PHE A 366 6.29 13.97 28.22
C PHE A 366 6.84 12.55 28.02
N PHE A 367 8.14 12.34 28.23
CA PHE A 367 8.76 11.02 28.10
C PHE A 367 8.26 10.02 29.16
N TYR A 368 7.95 10.50 30.37
CA TYR A 368 7.33 9.69 31.41
C TYR A 368 5.91 9.24 31.01
N CYS A 369 5.10 10.15 30.45
CA CYS A 369 3.77 9.81 29.93
C CYS A 369 3.86 8.79 28.79
N LEU A 370 4.80 8.96 27.85
CA LEU A 370 5.06 7.98 26.79
C LEU A 370 5.42 6.60 27.32
N MET A 371 6.24 6.55 28.37
CA MET A 371 6.61 5.30 29.03
C MET A 371 5.39 4.58 29.64
N ASP A 372 4.47 5.33 30.26
CA ASP A 372 3.26 4.81 30.89
C ASP A 372 2.20 4.36 29.88
N ILE A 373 2.01 5.13 28.79
CA ILE A 373 1.20 4.72 27.64
C ILE A 373 1.76 3.42 27.04
N GLY A 374 3.09 3.31 26.91
CA GLY A 374 3.74 2.09 26.45
C GLY A 374 3.44 0.88 27.35
N HIS A 375 3.39 1.07 28.66
CA HIS A 375 3.00 0.03 29.61
C HIS A 375 1.54 -0.41 29.39
N THR A 376 0.62 0.55 29.27
CA THR A 376 -0.82 0.31 29.05
C THR A 376 -1.13 -0.33 27.69
N THR A 377 -0.38 0.04 26.65
CA THR A 377 -0.56 -0.51 25.29
C THR A 377 -0.18 -1.99 25.22
N VAL A 378 0.85 -2.40 25.97
CA VAL A 378 1.27 -3.81 26.05
C VAL A 378 0.26 -4.66 26.82
N THR A 379 -0.37 -4.13 27.88
CA THR A 379 -1.45 -4.83 28.60
C THR A 379 -2.77 -4.84 27.83
N GLN A 380 -3.06 -3.82 27.01
CA GLN A 380 -4.24 -3.78 26.14
C GLN A 380 -4.17 -4.71 24.92
N THR A 381 -2.98 -5.13 24.48
CA THR A 381 -2.86 -6.17 23.42
C THR A 381 -3.50 -7.52 23.81
N THR A 382 -3.83 -7.73 25.08
CA THR A 382 -4.61 -8.88 25.57
C THR A 382 -6.13 -8.69 25.44
N MET A 383 -6.61 -7.46 25.21
CA MET A 383 -8.02 -7.06 25.14
C MET A 383 -8.17 -5.94 24.09
N GLY A 384 -7.97 -6.25 22.81
CA GLY A 384 -8.14 -5.27 21.73
C GLY A 384 -9.60 -4.88 21.56
N ILE A 385 -9.92 -3.59 21.68
CA ILE A 385 -11.19 -3.02 21.21
C ILE A 385 -11.22 -3.25 19.70
N LYS A 386 -12.07 -4.19 19.25
CA LYS A 386 -12.23 -4.48 17.83
C LYS A 386 -12.90 -3.28 17.19
N PHE A 387 -12.36 -2.77 16.08
CA PHE A 387 -13.05 -1.75 15.25
C PHE A 387 -14.52 -2.11 14.98
N LEU A 388 -14.80 -3.41 14.82
CA LEU A 388 -16.14 -3.98 14.69
C LEU A 388 -17.06 -3.72 15.90
N GLU A 389 -16.52 -3.61 17.12
CA GLU A 389 -17.29 -3.28 18.34
C GLU A 389 -17.66 -1.80 18.40
N PHE A 390 -16.85 -0.90 17.81
CA PHE A 390 -17.19 0.51 17.66
C PHE A 390 -18.34 0.73 16.67
N VAL A 391 -18.40 -0.07 15.61
CA VAL A 391 -19.47 0.03 14.58
C VAL A 391 -20.77 -0.65 15.02
N LYS A 392 -20.71 -1.57 16.00
CA LYS A 392 -21.85 -2.31 16.54
C LYS A 392 -23.09 -1.45 16.90
N PRO A 393 -23.00 -0.31 17.61
CA PRO A 393 -24.17 0.52 17.90
C PRO A 393 -24.85 1.08 16.64
N PHE A 394 -24.08 1.34 15.58
CA PHE A 394 -24.61 1.89 14.33
C PHE A 394 -25.24 0.82 13.43
N CYS A 395 -24.79 -0.43 13.52
CA CYS A 395 -25.40 -1.55 12.78
C CYS A 395 -26.88 -1.75 13.13
N GLY A 396 -27.33 -1.37 14.34
CA GLY A 396 -28.73 -1.48 14.75
C GLY A 396 -29.69 -0.55 14.01
N PHE A 397 -29.19 0.52 13.39
CA PHE A 397 -30.00 1.49 12.64
C PHE A 397 -30.07 1.18 11.13
N VAL A 398 -29.26 0.24 10.66
CA VAL A 398 -29.21 -0.10 9.24
C VAL A 398 -30.36 -1.07 8.93
N PRO A 399 -31.25 -0.77 7.96
CA PRO A 399 -32.28 -1.72 7.55
C PRO A 399 -31.62 -2.99 7.03
N GLU A 400 -32.10 -4.18 7.37
CA GLU A 400 -31.47 -5.45 6.98
C GLU A 400 -32.54 -6.41 6.43
N VAL A 401 -32.25 -7.10 5.32
CA VAL A 401 -33.17 -8.11 4.75
C VAL A 401 -33.12 -9.35 5.65
N SER A 402 -34.25 -9.90 6.09
CA SER A 402 -34.20 -11.12 6.92
C SER A 402 -33.62 -12.31 6.15
N LYS A 403 -32.89 -13.20 6.82
CA LYS A 403 -32.46 -14.46 6.19
C LYS A 403 -33.67 -15.40 6.10
N PRO A 404 -33.78 -16.20 5.04
CA PRO A 404 -34.92 -17.10 4.89
C PRO A 404 -34.91 -18.18 5.98
N GLU A 405 -36.04 -18.36 6.66
CA GLU A 405 -36.20 -19.36 7.73
C GLU A 405 -36.17 -20.80 7.21
N ARG A 406 -36.60 -20.99 5.94
CA ARG A 406 -36.58 -22.25 5.21
C ARG A 406 -35.69 -22.15 3.99
N LYS A 407 -35.14 -23.28 3.53
CA LYS A 407 -34.47 -23.33 2.22
C LYS A 407 -35.49 -23.00 1.12
N ILE A 408 -35.22 -21.94 0.36
CA ILE A 408 -36.06 -21.49 -0.76
C ILE A 408 -35.89 -22.47 -1.91
N GLN A 409 -37.01 -22.81 -2.57
CA GLN A 409 -36.98 -23.72 -3.71
C GLN A 409 -36.31 -23.07 -4.92
N PHE A 410 -35.69 -23.87 -5.79
CA PHE A 410 -35.03 -23.37 -6.99
C PHE A 410 -35.91 -22.45 -7.85
N ARG A 411 -37.18 -22.84 -8.08
CA ARG A 411 -38.14 -22.03 -8.85
C ARG A 411 -38.41 -20.67 -8.22
N GLU A 412 -38.53 -20.63 -6.89
CA GLU A 412 -38.70 -19.38 -6.14
C GLU A 412 -37.45 -18.50 -6.26
N LYS A 413 -36.24 -19.09 -6.21
CA LYS A 413 -34.99 -18.32 -6.39
C LYS A 413 -34.87 -17.67 -7.75
N VAL A 414 -35.22 -18.40 -8.81
CA VAL A 414 -35.25 -17.87 -10.19
C VAL A 414 -36.24 -16.71 -10.28
N LEU A 415 -37.43 -16.85 -9.68
CA LEU A 415 -38.45 -15.80 -9.67
C LEU A 415 -37.95 -14.53 -8.96
N TRP A 416 -37.34 -14.64 -7.78
CA TRP A 416 -36.74 -13.49 -7.07
C TRP A 416 -35.61 -12.83 -7.86
N THR A 417 -34.80 -13.64 -8.55
CA THR A 417 -33.74 -13.13 -9.43
C THR A 417 -34.32 -12.36 -10.62
N ALA A 418 -35.43 -12.84 -11.21
CA ALA A 418 -36.12 -12.13 -12.29
C ALA A 418 -36.77 -10.82 -11.83
N ILE A 419 -37.43 -10.83 -10.66
CA ILE A 419 -38.07 -9.63 -10.08
C ILE A 419 -37.03 -8.55 -9.79
N THR A 420 -35.93 -8.91 -9.14
CA THR A 420 -34.85 -7.96 -8.81
C THR A 420 -34.22 -7.35 -10.06
N LEU A 421 -33.99 -8.16 -11.11
CA LEU A 421 -33.48 -7.69 -12.39
C LEU A 421 -34.47 -6.75 -13.10
N PHE A 422 -35.77 -7.07 -13.06
CA PHE A 422 -36.81 -6.22 -13.62
C PHE A 422 -36.86 -4.85 -12.93
N VAL A 423 -36.83 -4.82 -11.59
CA VAL A 423 -36.79 -3.56 -10.82
C VAL A 423 -35.55 -2.74 -11.19
N PHE A 424 -34.38 -3.38 -11.28
CA PHE A 424 -33.15 -2.72 -11.69
C PHE A 424 -33.27 -2.08 -13.09
N LEU A 425 -33.76 -2.83 -14.08
CA LEU A 425 -33.95 -2.34 -15.45
C LEU A 425 -34.95 -1.16 -15.52
N VAL A 426 -36.06 -1.22 -14.78
CA VAL A 426 -37.03 -0.11 -14.75
C VAL A 426 -36.37 1.15 -14.19
N CYS A 427 -35.60 1.04 -13.11
CA CYS A 427 -34.88 2.19 -12.56
C CYS A 427 -33.79 2.74 -13.49
N CYS A 428 -33.16 1.91 -14.32
CA CYS A 428 -32.23 2.34 -15.36
C CYS A 428 -32.86 3.19 -16.46
N GLN A 429 -34.19 3.19 -16.60
CA GLN A 429 -34.92 3.90 -17.65
C GLN A 429 -35.67 5.14 -17.15
N ILE A 430 -35.95 5.23 -15.84
CA ILE A 430 -36.65 6.38 -15.26
C ILE A 430 -35.69 7.56 -15.13
N PRO A 431 -35.96 8.71 -15.80
CA PRO A 431 -35.13 9.90 -15.68
C PRO A 431 -35.29 10.58 -14.32
N LEU A 432 -34.24 11.26 -13.85
CA LEU A 432 -34.27 12.06 -12.63
C LEU A 432 -35.07 13.35 -12.84
N PHE A 433 -35.74 13.80 -11.79
CA PHE A 433 -36.46 15.06 -11.81
C PHE A 433 -35.51 16.24 -11.55
N GLY A 434 -35.59 17.30 -12.36
CA GLY A 434 -34.84 18.55 -12.13
C GLY A 434 -33.54 18.71 -12.93
N ILE A 435 -33.26 17.83 -13.91
CA ILE A 435 -32.12 17.99 -14.83
C ILE A 435 -32.46 19.04 -15.88
N MET A 436 -31.68 20.12 -15.96
CA MET A 436 -31.88 21.20 -16.95
C MET A 436 -30.88 21.16 -18.11
N SER A 437 -29.70 20.54 -17.93
CA SER A 437 -28.67 20.42 -18.98
C SER A 437 -28.30 18.95 -19.22
N THR A 438 -28.51 18.47 -20.45
CA THR A 438 -28.08 17.13 -20.90
C THR A 438 -26.87 17.20 -21.84
N GLU A 439 -26.42 18.42 -22.18
CA GLU A 439 -25.41 18.65 -23.23
C GLU A 439 -23.96 18.74 -22.73
N SER A 440 -23.71 18.70 -21.41
CA SER A 440 -22.34 18.73 -20.88
C SER A 440 -21.60 17.41 -21.15
N ALA A 441 -20.30 17.47 -21.44
CA ALA A 441 -19.46 16.28 -21.63
C ALA A 441 -19.43 15.44 -20.34
N ASP A 442 -19.65 14.13 -20.46
CA ASP A 442 -19.71 13.22 -19.31
C ASP A 442 -18.29 12.84 -18.82
N PRO A 443 -17.83 13.31 -17.66
CA PRO A 443 -16.47 13.04 -17.18
C PRO A 443 -16.27 11.58 -16.75
N LEU A 444 -17.35 10.84 -16.50
CA LEU A 444 -17.30 9.50 -15.92
C LEU A 444 -17.70 8.41 -16.93
N TYR A 445 -17.69 8.72 -18.22
CA TYR A 445 -18.11 7.80 -19.28
C TYR A 445 -17.46 6.40 -19.15
N TRP A 446 -16.15 6.36 -18.87
CA TRP A 446 -15.38 5.11 -18.71
C TRP A 446 -15.70 4.32 -17.44
N LEU A 447 -16.24 4.97 -16.41
CA LEU A 447 -16.67 4.29 -15.18
C LEU A 447 -18.08 3.69 -15.32
N ARG A 448 -18.95 4.27 -16.15
CA ARG A 448 -20.36 3.86 -16.25
C ARG A 448 -20.56 2.42 -16.68
N VAL A 449 -19.73 1.92 -17.60
CA VAL A 449 -19.79 0.53 -18.09
C VAL A 449 -19.58 -0.48 -16.94
N ILE A 450 -18.63 -0.21 -16.05
CA ILE A 450 -18.30 -1.11 -14.93
C ILE A 450 -19.30 -0.93 -13.78
N LEU A 451 -19.73 0.30 -13.54
CA LEU A 451 -20.60 0.66 -12.43
C LEU A 451 -22.10 0.45 -12.74
N ALA A 452 -22.42 -0.09 -13.93
CA ALA A 452 -23.77 -0.28 -14.42
C ALA A 452 -24.65 0.97 -14.23
N SER A 453 -24.08 2.14 -14.58
CA SER A 453 -24.68 3.46 -14.34
C SER A 453 -25.14 4.09 -15.66
N ASN A 454 -26.36 4.64 -15.65
CA ASN A 454 -26.91 5.37 -16.79
C ASN A 454 -27.09 6.84 -16.41
N ARG A 455 -26.58 7.73 -17.26
CA ARG A 455 -26.64 9.18 -17.04
C ARG A 455 -28.08 9.69 -17.11
N GLY A 456 -28.43 10.58 -16.20
CA GLY A 456 -29.72 11.24 -16.09
C GLY A 456 -30.84 10.38 -15.52
N THR A 457 -30.53 9.21 -14.96
CA THR A 457 -31.52 8.23 -14.48
C THR A 457 -31.41 7.99 -12.98
N LEU A 458 -32.41 7.33 -12.38
CA LEU A 458 -32.33 6.92 -10.97
C LEU A 458 -31.08 6.08 -10.65
N MET A 459 -30.51 5.42 -11.66
CA MET A 459 -29.29 4.61 -11.55
C MET A 459 -28.00 5.37 -11.90
N GLU A 460 -27.95 6.69 -11.68
CA GLU A 460 -26.71 7.46 -11.89
C GLU A 460 -25.55 6.94 -11.04
N LEU A 461 -25.79 6.65 -9.76
CA LEU A 461 -24.75 6.10 -8.87
C LEU A 461 -24.43 4.63 -9.20
N GLY A 462 -25.36 3.94 -9.86
CA GLY A 462 -25.27 2.52 -10.19
C GLY A 462 -24.93 1.67 -8.98
N ILE A 463 -24.03 0.70 -9.18
CA ILE A 463 -23.49 -0.17 -8.11
C ILE A 463 -22.23 0.40 -7.43
N SER A 464 -21.84 1.64 -7.73
CA SER A 464 -20.59 2.24 -7.25
C SER A 464 -20.41 2.21 -5.73
N PRO A 465 -21.41 2.63 -4.92
CA PRO A 465 -21.27 2.59 -3.46
C PRO A 465 -21.09 1.17 -2.91
N ILE A 466 -21.66 0.18 -3.59
CA ILE A 466 -21.62 -1.24 -3.18
C ILE A 466 -20.22 -1.81 -3.44
N VAL A 467 -19.71 -1.60 -4.65
CA VAL A 467 -18.40 -2.11 -5.06
C VAL A 467 -17.29 -1.42 -4.28
N THR A 468 -17.37 -0.10 -4.11
CA THR A 468 -16.35 0.68 -3.38
C THR A 468 -16.30 0.30 -1.90
N SER A 469 -17.45 0.21 -1.20
CA SER A 469 -17.48 -0.26 0.19
C SER A 469 -16.96 -1.69 0.34
N GLY A 470 -17.35 -2.59 -0.57
CA GLY A 470 -16.86 -3.97 -0.60
C GLY A 470 -15.35 -4.07 -0.80
N MET A 471 -14.80 -3.38 -1.80
CA MET A 471 -13.37 -3.36 -2.08
C MET A 471 -12.57 -2.77 -0.91
N ILE A 472 -13.02 -1.67 -0.31
CA ILE A 472 -12.35 -1.06 0.85
C ILE A 472 -12.34 -2.04 2.03
N MET A 473 -13.48 -2.64 2.37
CA MET A 473 -13.58 -3.56 3.50
C MET A 473 -12.76 -4.84 3.26
N GLN A 474 -12.76 -5.38 2.05
CA GLN A 474 -11.95 -6.54 1.67
C GLN A 474 -10.46 -6.22 1.71
N LEU A 475 -10.05 -5.05 1.24
CA LEU A 475 -8.65 -4.62 1.30
C LEU A 475 -8.18 -4.46 2.76
N LEU A 476 -9.00 -3.87 3.63
CA LEU A 476 -8.68 -3.70 5.05
C LEU A 476 -8.55 -5.03 5.79
N ALA A 477 -9.41 -6.00 5.47
CA ALA A 477 -9.33 -7.36 6.00
C ALA A 477 -8.12 -8.12 5.43
N GLY A 478 -7.88 -8.04 4.12
CA GLY A 478 -6.78 -8.70 3.43
C GLY A 478 -5.40 -8.17 3.84
N ALA A 479 -5.28 -6.86 4.05
CA ALA A 479 -4.08 -6.22 4.60
C ALA A 479 -3.86 -6.54 6.09
N LYS A 480 -4.78 -7.29 6.73
CA LYS A 480 -4.79 -7.61 8.16
C LYS A 480 -4.74 -6.37 9.06
N ILE A 481 -5.25 -5.23 8.55
CA ILE A 481 -5.43 -4.01 9.34
C ILE A 481 -6.62 -4.19 10.28
N ILE A 482 -7.66 -4.89 9.81
CA ILE A 482 -8.81 -5.32 10.60
C ILE A 482 -8.76 -6.83 10.75
N GLU A 483 -8.67 -7.31 11.99
CA GLU A 483 -8.82 -8.74 12.30
C GLU A 483 -10.31 -9.10 12.27
N VAL A 484 -10.74 -9.76 11.19
CA VAL A 484 -12.07 -10.35 11.08
C VAL A 484 -11.95 -11.83 11.42
N GLY A 485 -12.52 -12.24 12.55
CA GLY A 485 -12.56 -13.65 12.89
C GLY A 485 -13.62 -14.42 12.10
N ASP A 486 -13.47 -15.73 12.03
CA ASP A 486 -14.39 -16.63 11.34
C ASP A 486 -15.72 -16.86 12.09
N SER A 487 -15.89 -16.23 13.26
CA SER A 487 -17.11 -16.39 14.04
C SER A 487 -18.32 -15.81 13.30
N PRO A 488 -19.51 -16.44 13.39
CA PRO A 488 -20.71 -15.96 12.70
C PRO A 488 -21.12 -14.56 13.15
N LYS A 489 -20.80 -14.17 14.40
CA LYS A 489 -21.04 -12.83 14.93
C LYS A 489 -20.13 -11.78 14.31
N GLU A 490 -18.83 -12.07 14.15
CA GLU A 490 -17.88 -11.14 13.54
C GLU A 490 -18.13 -10.98 12.05
N ARG A 491 -18.49 -12.06 11.34
CA ARG A 491 -18.91 -11.99 9.94
C ARG A 491 -20.18 -11.16 9.76
N ALA A 492 -21.16 -11.29 10.66
CA ALA A 492 -22.36 -10.44 10.64
C ALA A 492 -22.02 -8.97 10.87
N LEU A 493 -21.15 -8.65 11.84
CA LEU A 493 -20.67 -7.28 12.09
C LEU A 493 -19.89 -6.71 10.91
N PHE A 494 -19.05 -7.51 10.26
CA PHE A 494 -18.30 -7.10 9.07
C PHE A 494 -19.25 -6.77 7.91
N ASN A 495 -20.25 -7.61 7.65
CA ASN A 495 -21.26 -7.36 6.63
C ASN A 495 -22.11 -6.11 6.95
N GLY A 496 -22.50 -5.94 8.22
CA GLY A 496 -23.22 -4.75 8.68
C GLY A 496 -22.39 -3.47 8.52
N ALA A 497 -21.10 -3.53 8.84
CA ALA A 497 -20.17 -2.41 8.65
C ALA A 497 -19.97 -2.08 7.16
N GLN A 498 -19.79 -3.08 6.30
CA GLN A 498 -19.68 -2.90 4.85
C GLN A 498 -20.91 -2.18 4.29
N LYS A 499 -22.11 -2.58 4.74
CA LYS A 499 -23.35 -1.92 4.33
C LYS A 499 -23.47 -0.49 4.83
N LEU A 500 -23.10 -0.24 6.08
CA LEU A 500 -23.09 1.12 6.64
C LEU A 500 -22.16 2.04 5.85
N PHE A 501 -20.96 1.56 5.49
CA PHE A 501 -20.06 2.28 4.60
C PHE A 501 -20.66 2.48 3.21
N GLY A 502 -21.30 1.46 2.64
CA GLY A 502 -22.01 1.59 1.36
C GLY A 502 -23.05 2.71 1.39
N MET A 503 -23.86 2.79 2.44
CA MET A 503 -24.88 3.84 2.61
C MET A 503 -24.24 5.24 2.77
N LEU A 504 -23.19 5.37 3.58
CA LEU A 504 -22.48 6.64 3.74
C LEU A 504 -21.85 7.11 2.43
N ILE A 505 -21.28 6.19 1.65
CA ILE A 505 -20.72 6.48 0.33
C ILE A 505 -21.83 6.90 -0.65
N THR A 506 -23.00 6.26 -0.63
CA THR A 506 -24.15 6.67 -1.47
C THR A 506 -24.54 8.13 -1.19
N ILE A 507 -24.66 8.50 0.10
CA ILE A 507 -25.00 9.87 0.51
C ILE A 507 -23.90 10.85 0.09
N GLY A 508 -22.64 10.52 0.37
CA GLY A 508 -21.50 11.36 0.01
C GLY A 508 -21.38 11.57 -1.49
N GLN A 509 -21.48 10.50 -2.29
CA GLN A 509 -21.45 10.58 -3.74
C GLN A 509 -22.62 11.43 -4.26
N ALA A 510 -23.87 11.16 -3.84
CA ALA A 510 -25.03 11.93 -4.28
C ALA A 510 -24.86 13.44 -4.07
N ILE A 511 -24.34 13.85 -2.90
CA ILE A 511 -24.05 15.26 -2.60
C ILE A 511 -22.96 15.80 -3.53
N VAL A 512 -21.86 15.06 -3.71
CA VAL A 512 -20.75 15.48 -4.58
C VAL A 512 -21.21 15.65 -6.03
N TYR A 513 -22.02 14.72 -6.56
CA TYR A 513 -22.54 14.81 -7.92
C TYR A 513 -23.36 16.08 -8.14
N VAL A 514 -24.26 16.43 -7.21
CA VAL A 514 -25.09 17.63 -7.31
C VAL A 514 -24.27 18.91 -7.12
N VAL A 515 -23.36 18.94 -6.14
CA VAL A 515 -22.51 20.11 -5.85
C VAL A 515 -21.47 20.35 -6.94
N SER A 516 -21.01 19.30 -7.63
CA SER A 516 -20.03 19.40 -8.71
C SER A 516 -20.56 20.10 -9.98
N GLY A 517 -21.86 20.44 -10.03
CA GLY A 517 -22.47 21.11 -11.16
C GLY A 517 -22.79 20.19 -12.33
N MET A 518 -22.71 18.85 -12.18
CA MET A 518 -22.93 17.89 -13.26
C MET A 518 -24.35 17.94 -13.87
N TYR A 519 -25.34 18.45 -13.13
CA TYR A 519 -26.72 18.61 -13.59
C TYR A 519 -27.09 20.06 -13.95
N GLY A 520 -26.13 20.98 -13.82
CA GLY A 520 -26.26 22.44 -13.93
C GLY A 520 -25.74 23.14 -12.67
N ASP A 521 -25.50 24.46 -12.75
CA ASP A 521 -24.97 25.21 -11.62
C ASP A 521 -25.99 25.27 -10.47
N PRO A 522 -25.59 24.96 -9.22
CA PRO A 522 -26.51 24.94 -8.07
C PRO A 522 -27.24 26.27 -7.82
N SER A 523 -26.68 27.38 -8.30
CA SER A 523 -27.29 28.71 -8.25
C SER A 523 -28.46 28.89 -9.21
N GLU A 524 -28.48 28.19 -10.35
CA GLU A 524 -29.53 28.29 -11.37
C GLU A 524 -30.68 27.31 -11.11
N ILE A 525 -30.38 26.13 -10.57
CA ILE A 525 -31.34 25.06 -10.26
C ILE A 525 -32.15 25.38 -8.99
N GLY A 526 -31.56 26.11 -8.05
CA GLY A 526 -32.15 26.42 -6.75
C GLY A 526 -31.98 25.28 -5.73
N ALA A 527 -31.73 25.67 -4.47
CA ALA A 527 -31.39 24.73 -3.39
C ALA A 527 -32.44 23.65 -3.12
N GLY A 528 -33.74 23.95 -3.35
CA GLY A 528 -34.83 23.00 -3.15
C GLY A 528 -34.82 21.84 -4.15
N ILE A 529 -34.55 22.11 -5.42
CA ILE A 529 -34.47 21.07 -6.46
C ILE A 529 -33.18 20.27 -6.29
N CYS A 530 -32.06 20.93 -5.97
CA CYS A 530 -30.80 20.24 -5.63
C CYS A 530 -30.98 19.24 -4.48
N LEU A 531 -31.68 19.62 -3.41
CA LEU A 531 -31.98 18.72 -2.30
C LEU A 531 -32.87 17.53 -2.74
N LEU A 532 -33.85 17.78 -3.60
CA LEU A 532 -34.73 16.73 -4.13
C LEU A 532 -33.96 15.70 -4.96
N ILE A 533 -33.02 16.14 -5.81
CA ILE A 533 -32.14 15.25 -6.59
C ILE A 533 -31.30 14.38 -5.65
N VAL A 534 -30.71 14.96 -4.60
CA VAL A 534 -29.93 14.19 -3.60
C VAL A 534 -30.81 13.12 -2.95
N ILE A 535 -32.03 13.45 -2.54
CA ILE A 535 -32.95 12.49 -1.91
C ILE A 535 -33.31 11.37 -2.89
N GLN A 536 -33.59 11.68 -4.16
CA GLN A 536 -33.89 10.68 -5.20
C GLN A 536 -32.73 9.70 -5.40
N LEU A 537 -31.50 10.22 -5.53
CA LEU A 537 -30.29 9.41 -5.72
C LEU A 537 -29.98 8.53 -4.51
N VAL A 538 -30.13 9.07 -3.29
CA VAL A 538 -29.92 8.31 -2.05
C VAL A 538 -30.94 7.18 -1.92
N PHE A 539 -32.21 7.45 -2.23
CA PHE A 539 -33.27 6.44 -2.16
C PHE A 539 -33.06 5.33 -3.21
N ALA A 540 -32.73 5.70 -4.45
CA ALA A 540 -32.40 4.74 -5.50
C ALA A 540 -31.19 3.87 -5.12
N GLY A 541 -30.10 4.48 -4.62
CA GLY A 541 -28.92 3.74 -4.17
C GLY A 541 -29.20 2.81 -2.99
N LEU A 542 -30.11 3.19 -2.08
CA LEU A 542 -30.53 2.34 -0.97
C LEU A 542 -31.35 1.13 -1.45
N ILE A 543 -32.21 1.30 -2.47
CA ILE A 543 -32.92 0.19 -3.11
C ILE A 543 -31.93 -0.81 -3.71
N VAL A 544 -30.92 -0.35 -4.46
CA VAL A 544 -29.91 -1.24 -5.06
C VAL A 544 -29.14 -2.02 -4.01
N LEU A 545 -28.74 -1.36 -2.91
CA LEU A 545 -28.09 -2.01 -1.77
C LEU A 545 -28.96 -3.13 -1.16
N LEU A 546 -30.26 -2.90 -1.02
CA LEU A 546 -31.19 -3.92 -0.51
C LEU A 546 -31.44 -5.05 -1.51
N LEU A 547 -31.50 -4.76 -2.81
CA LEU A 547 -31.66 -5.78 -3.85
C LEU A 547 -30.44 -6.70 -3.92
N ASP A 548 -29.23 -6.16 -3.84
CA ASP A 548 -28.00 -6.97 -3.78
C ASP A 548 -27.99 -7.86 -2.53
N GLU A 549 -28.36 -7.32 -1.37
CA GLU A 549 -28.44 -8.09 -0.13
C GLU A 549 -29.49 -9.22 -0.18
N LEU A 550 -30.65 -8.95 -0.79
CA LEU A 550 -31.69 -9.96 -0.99
C LEU A 550 -31.14 -11.14 -1.79
N LEU A 551 -30.41 -10.88 -2.87
CA LEU A 551 -29.78 -11.93 -3.68
C LEU A 551 -28.70 -12.68 -2.87
N GLN A 552 -27.82 -11.97 -2.17
CA GLN A 552 -26.74 -12.56 -1.36
C GLN A 552 -27.23 -13.40 -0.16
N LYS A 553 -28.40 -13.09 0.40
CA LYS A 553 -28.99 -13.86 1.51
C LYS A 553 -29.62 -15.19 1.08
N GLY A 554 -29.60 -15.49 -0.21
CA GLY A 554 -30.01 -16.78 -0.76
C GLY A 554 -31.44 -16.80 -1.30
N TYR A 555 -32.11 -15.64 -1.39
CA TYR A 555 -33.33 -15.50 -2.20
C TYR A 555 -33.01 -15.54 -3.68
N GLY A 556 -31.83 -15.09 -4.08
CA GLY A 556 -31.38 -15.07 -5.47
C GLY A 556 -30.45 -16.22 -5.84
N LEU A 557 -30.21 -16.33 -7.13
CA LEU A 557 -29.06 -17.03 -7.67
C LEU A 557 -27.87 -16.05 -7.67
N GLY A 558 -26.74 -16.45 -7.08
CA GLY A 558 -25.49 -15.67 -7.13
C GLY A 558 -25.52 -14.31 -6.39
N SER A 559 -24.75 -13.34 -6.92
CA SER A 559 -24.55 -12.00 -6.34
C SER A 559 -25.21 -10.92 -7.19
N GLY A 560 -25.84 -9.92 -6.56
CA GLY A 560 -26.50 -8.82 -7.27
C GLY A 560 -25.54 -7.98 -8.10
N ILE A 561 -24.36 -7.67 -7.56
CA ILE A 561 -23.30 -6.93 -8.27
C ILE A 561 -23.01 -7.54 -9.65
N SER A 562 -22.76 -8.86 -9.69
CA SER A 562 -22.47 -9.54 -10.95
C SER A 562 -23.64 -9.51 -11.93
N LEU A 563 -24.86 -9.70 -11.41
CA LEU A 563 -26.08 -9.72 -12.24
C LEU A 563 -26.34 -8.36 -12.89
N PHE A 564 -26.19 -7.26 -12.14
CA PHE A 564 -26.44 -5.91 -12.63
C PHE A 564 -25.42 -5.48 -13.70
N ILE A 565 -24.13 -5.82 -13.51
CA ILE A 565 -23.08 -5.59 -14.52
C ILE A 565 -23.40 -6.34 -15.81
N ALA A 566 -23.67 -7.65 -15.70
CA ALA A 566 -23.95 -8.48 -16.88
C ALA A 566 -25.19 -8.00 -17.63
N THR A 567 -26.23 -7.56 -16.91
CA THR A 567 -27.47 -7.05 -17.50
C THR A 567 -27.25 -5.78 -18.31
N ASN A 568 -26.54 -4.78 -17.75
CA ASN A 568 -26.28 -3.51 -18.44
C ASN A 568 -25.43 -3.71 -19.72
N ILE A 569 -24.44 -4.60 -19.65
CA ILE A 569 -23.61 -4.93 -20.81
C ILE A 569 -24.46 -5.62 -21.90
N CYS A 570 -25.31 -6.58 -21.52
CA CYS A 570 -26.23 -7.23 -22.46
C CYS A 570 -27.23 -6.24 -23.08
N GLU A 571 -27.78 -5.34 -22.28
CA GLU A 571 -28.65 -4.26 -22.75
C GLU A 571 -27.95 -3.40 -23.80
N THR A 572 -26.71 -2.97 -23.53
CA THR A 572 -25.91 -2.17 -24.47
C THR A 572 -25.65 -2.92 -25.78
N ILE A 573 -25.32 -4.22 -25.73
CA ILE A 573 -25.08 -5.04 -26.91
C ILE A 573 -26.35 -5.17 -27.75
N VAL A 574 -27.49 -5.50 -27.11
CA VAL A 574 -28.78 -5.63 -27.78
C VAL A 574 -29.24 -4.30 -28.38
N TRP A 575 -29.07 -3.19 -27.65
CA TRP A 575 -29.40 -1.86 -28.13
C TRP A 575 -28.58 -1.49 -29.36
N LYS A 576 -27.25 -1.67 -29.34
CA LYS A 576 -26.40 -1.36 -30.49
C LYS A 576 -26.63 -2.29 -31.70
N ALA A 577 -27.18 -3.47 -31.49
CA ALA A 577 -27.58 -4.38 -32.58
C ALA A 577 -28.94 -4.02 -33.20
N PHE A 578 -29.93 -3.65 -32.38
CA PHE A 578 -31.34 -3.53 -32.77
C PHE A 578 -31.97 -2.15 -32.49
N SER A 579 -31.20 -1.09 -32.26
CA SER A 579 -31.78 0.23 -31.96
C SER A 579 -32.55 0.80 -33.17
N PRO A 580 -33.80 1.25 -32.97
CA PRO A 580 -34.64 1.82 -34.03
C PRO A 580 -34.39 3.32 -34.25
N THR A 581 -33.46 3.92 -33.52
CA THR A 581 -33.10 5.34 -33.59
C THR A 581 -32.40 5.66 -34.92
N THR A 582 -32.73 6.80 -35.52
CA THR A 582 -32.11 7.28 -36.75
C THR A 582 -31.21 8.47 -36.48
N ILE A 583 -30.02 8.48 -37.07
CA ILE A 583 -29.07 9.59 -37.01
C ILE A 583 -28.86 10.11 -38.44
N ASN A 584 -28.88 11.43 -38.60
CA ASN A 584 -28.66 12.07 -39.90
C ASN A 584 -27.20 12.54 -40.00
N SER A 585 -26.37 11.80 -40.72
CA SER A 585 -24.95 12.13 -40.93
C SER A 585 -24.72 12.94 -42.23
N GLY A 586 -25.72 13.68 -42.71
CA GLY A 586 -25.62 14.52 -43.92
C GLY A 586 -25.72 13.75 -45.25
N ARG A 587 -25.67 12.41 -45.22
CA ARG A 587 -25.88 11.51 -46.37
C ARG A 587 -27.30 10.89 -46.42
N GLY A 588 -28.16 11.27 -45.47
CA GLY A 588 -29.50 10.72 -45.28
C GLY A 588 -29.73 10.24 -43.84
N THR A 589 -30.96 9.82 -43.54
CA THR A 589 -31.32 9.20 -42.26
C THR A 589 -30.85 7.75 -42.24
N GLU A 590 -29.90 7.43 -41.37
CA GLU A 590 -29.38 6.08 -41.20
C GLU A 590 -29.77 5.55 -39.82
N PHE A 591 -30.25 4.32 -39.73
CA PHE A 591 -30.51 3.67 -38.45
C PHE A 591 -29.19 3.45 -37.68
N GLU A 592 -29.27 3.54 -36.36
CA GLU A 592 -28.14 3.28 -35.46
C GLU A 592 -27.89 1.78 -35.30
N GLY A 593 -28.94 0.95 -35.24
CA GLY A 593 -28.82 -0.49 -35.04
C GLY A 593 -28.23 -1.21 -36.26
N ALA A 594 -27.18 -2.01 -36.04
CA ALA A 594 -26.48 -2.72 -37.11
C ALA A 594 -27.40 -3.63 -37.96
N VAL A 595 -28.32 -4.34 -37.33
CA VAL A 595 -29.23 -5.29 -38.02
C VAL A 595 -30.35 -4.54 -38.74
N ILE A 596 -30.95 -3.53 -38.10
CA ILE A 596 -32.02 -2.73 -38.70
C ILE A 596 -31.49 -1.93 -39.89
N ALA A 597 -30.29 -1.36 -39.76
CA ALA A 597 -29.61 -0.66 -40.84
C ALA A 597 -29.33 -1.59 -42.04
N LEU A 598 -28.94 -2.84 -41.82
CA LEU A 598 -28.75 -3.83 -42.89
C LEU A 598 -30.05 -4.02 -43.69
N PHE A 599 -31.17 -4.30 -43.02
CA PHE A 599 -32.45 -4.51 -43.70
C PHE A 599 -32.95 -3.24 -44.38
N HIS A 600 -32.80 -2.08 -43.74
CA HIS A 600 -33.21 -0.81 -44.32
C HIS A 600 -32.40 -0.45 -45.57
N LEU A 601 -31.06 -0.54 -45.51
CA LEU A 601 -30.17 -0.24 -46.63
C LEU A 601 -30.40 -1.21 -47.80
N LEU A 602 -30.62 -2.49 -47.51
CA LEU A 602 -30.89 -3.50 -48.54
C LEU A 602 -32.26 -3.32 -49.20
N ALA A 603 -33.25 -2.78 -48.48
CA ALA A 603 -34.59 -2.52 -48.99
C ALA A 603 -34.72 -1.19 -49.76
N THR A 604 -34.01 -0.13 -49.33
CA THR A 604 -34.14 1.21 -49.91
C THR A 604 -33.16 1.52 -51.04
N ARG A 605 -31.97 0.90 -51.08
CA ARG A 605 -30.97 1.16 -52.11
C ARG A 605 -31.13 0.20 -53.30
N SER A 606 -31.08 0.73 -54.52
CA SER A 606 -31.09 -0.06 -55.76
C SER A 606 -29.84 -0.93 -55.94
N ASP A 607 -28.67 -0.43 -55.51
CA ASP A 607 -27.38 -1.13 -55.62
C ASP A 607 -27.12 -2.04 -54.41
N LYS A 608 -27.58 -3.29 -54.50
CA LYS A 608 -27.47 -4.27 -53.40
C LYS A 608 -26.04 -4.54 -52.93
N VAL A 609 -25.06 -4.57 -53.85
CA VAL A 609 -23.65 -4.85 -53.51
C VAL A 609 -23.03 -3.69 -52.73
N ARG A 610 -23.32 -2.45 -53.12
CA ARG A 610 -22.85 -1.26 -52.43
C ARG A 610 -23.51 -1.11 -51.06
N ALA A 611 -24.82 -1.34 -50.99
CA ALA A 611 -25.58 -1.33 -49.75
C ALA A 611 -25.07 -2.38 -48.74
N LEU A 612 -24.71 -3.58 -49.22
CA LEU A 612 -24.12 -4.62 -48.38
C LEU A 612 -22.75 -4.19 -47.85
N ARG A 613 -21.85 -3.69 -48.71
CA ARG A 613 -20.53 -3.23 -48.27
C ARG A 613 -20.62 -2.08 -47.26
N GLU A 614 -21.55 -1.16 -47.48
CA GLU A 614 -21.80 -0.02 -46.59
C GLU A 614 -22.37 -0.45 -45.23
N ALA A 615 -23.28 -1.44 -45.20
CA ALA A 615 -23.80 -2.01 -43.96
C ALA A 615 -22.75 -2.79 -43.15
N PHE A 616 -21.79 -3.44 -43.82
CA PHE A 616 -20.73 -4.21 -43.17
C PHE A 616 -19.57 -3.35 -42.63
N TYR A 617 -19.19 -2.28 -43.32
CA TYR A 617 -17.95 -1.52 -43.03
C TYR A 617 -18.18 -0.06 -42.64
N ARG A 618 -19.33 0.26 -42.05
CA ARG A 618 -19.62 1.61 -41.56
C ARG A 618 -18.66 1.99 -40.44
N GLN A 619 -18.07 3.19 -40.54
CA GLN A 619 -17.09 3.70 -39.57
C GLN A 619 -17.73 4.48 -38.42
N ASN A 620 -18.84 5.17 -38.69
CA ASN A 620 -19.43 6.12 -37.73
C ASN A 620 -20.46 5.48 -36.77
N LEU A 621 -21.04 4.34 -37.13
CA LEU A 621 -22.08 3.64 -36.34
C LEU A 621 -21.80 2.14 -36.28
N PRO A 622 -22.40 1.42 -35.32
CA PRO A 622 -22.27 -0.04 -35.21
C PRO A 622 -22.55 -0.73 -36.54
N ASN A 623 -21.63 -1.60 -36.94
CA ASN A 623 -21.70 -2.33 -38.20
C ASN A 623 -21.89 -3.84 -37.95
N LEU A 624 -22.22 -4.58 -39.00
CA LEU A 624 -22.45 -6.03 -38.88
C LEU A 624 -21.15 -6.80 -38.58
N MET A 625 -20.00 -6.28 -39.00
CA MET A 625 -18.69 -6.89 -38.74
C MET A 625 -18.35 -6.90 -37.25
N ASN A 626 -18.63 -5.81 -36.55
CA ASN A 626 -18.45 -5.65 -35.11
C ASN A 626 -19.38 -6.59 -34.34
N LEU A 627 -20.61 -6.81 -34.83
CA LEU A 627 -21.54 -7.78 -34.25
C LEU A 627 -21.02 -9.22 -34.41
N LEU A 628 -20.52 -9.59 -35.60
CA LEU A 628 -19.89 -10.89 -35.84
C LEU A 628 -18.63 -11.07 -34.99
N ALA A 629 -17.82 -10.02 -34.83
CA ALA A 629 -16.67 -10.02 -33.93
C ALA A 629 -17.08 -10.29 -32.48
N THR A 630 -18.15 -9.65 -31.98
CA THR A 630 -18.69 -9.93 -30.64
C THR A 630 -19.10 -11.39 -30.48
N ILE A 631 -19.79 -12.00 -31.46
CA ILE A 631 -20.19 -13.41 -31.42
C ILE A 631 -18.96 -14.34 -31.40
N LEU A 632 -17.94 -14.03 -32.21
CA LEU A 632 -16.69 -14.80 -32.24
C LEU A 632 -15.97 -14.75 -30.89
N VAL A 633 -15.80 -13.56 -30.33
CA VAL A 633 -15.18 -13.37 -29.00
C VAL A 633 -15.97 -14.14 -27.94
N PHE A 634 -17.30 -14.03 -27.96
CA PHE A 634 -18.19 -14.75 -27.04
C PHE A 634 -17.95 -16.27 -27.08
N ALA A 635 -17.88 -16.86 -28.28
CA ALA A 635 -17.61 -18.30 -28.45
C ALA A 635 -16.22 -18.70 -27.94
N VAL A 636 -15.20 -17.90 -28.22
CA VAL A 636 -13.81 -18.16 -27.77
C VAL A 636 -13.69 -18.08 -26.25
N VAL A 637 -14.34 -17.11 -25.61
CA VAL A 637 -14.33 -16.97 -24.15
C VAL A 637 -15.02 -18.17 -23.49
N ILE A 638 -16.17 -18.63 -24.00
CA ILE A 638 -16.83 -19.84 -23.49
C ILE A 638 -15.93 -21.07 -23.62
N TYR A 639 -15.23 -21.21 -24.74
CA TYR A 639 -14.31 -22.33 -24.95
C TYR A 639 -13.20 -22.35 -23.90
N PHE A 640 -12.56 -21.22 -23.63
CA PHE A 640 -11.51 -21.13 -22.60
C PHE A 640 -12.04 -21.27 -21.17
N GLN A 641 -13.28 -20.86 -20.92
CA GLN A 641 -13.93 -21.04 -19.62
C GLN A 641 -14.07 -22.51 -19.22
N GLY A 642 -14.18 -23.42 -20.19
CA GLY A 642 -14.26 -24.87 -19.97
C GLY A 642 -12.95 -25.51 -19.50
N PHE A 643 -11.81 -24.81 -19.59
CA PHE A 643 -10.51 -25.38 -19.26
C PHE A 643 -10.34 -25.51 -17.75
N ARG A 644 -10.19 -26.74 -17.26
CA ARG A 644 -9.96 -27.06 -15.85
C ARG A 644 -9.00 -28.23 -15.68
N VAL A 645 -8.26 -28.20 -14.57
CA VAL A 645 -7.38 -29.27 -14.11
C VAL A 645 -8.04 -29.91 -12.89
N ASP A 646 -8.44 -31.17 -13.03
CA ASP A 646 -9.13 -31.91 -11.97
C ASP A 646 -8.12 -32.67 -11.09
N LEU A 647 -8.01 -32.27 -9.82
CA LEU A 647 -7.14 -32.94 -8.84
C LEU A 647 -7.92 -33.97 -8.02
N PRO A 648 -7.50 -35.25 -7.96
CA PRO A 648 -8.24 -36.27 -7.22
C PRO A 648 -8.04 -36.13 -5.70
N ILE A 649 -9.15 -35.93 -4.99
CA ILE A 649 -9.22 -35.89 -3.53
C ILE A 649 -10.08 -37.05 -2.99
N LYS A 650 -9.70 -37.55 -1.82
CA LYS A 650 -10.46 -38.58 -1.09
C LYS A 650 -10.84 -38.07 0.29
N SER A 651 -12.01 -38.46 0.76
CA SER A 651 -12.38 -38.22 2.17
C SER A 651 -11.56 -39.13 3.08
N SER A 652 -11.00 -38.57 4.15
CA SER A 652 -10.42 -39.36 5.23
C SER A 652 -11.49 -39.95 6.16
N ARG A 653 -12.71 -39.37 6.17
CA ARG A 653 -13.82 -39.79 7.03
C ARG A 653 -14.59 -40.96 6.43
N TYR A 654 -14.86 -40.92 5.13
CA TYR A 654 -15.59 -41.96 4.42
C TYR A 654 -14.68 -42.70 3.45
N ARG A 655 -14.45 -43.98 3.72
CA ARG A 655 -13.59 -44.83 2.89
C ARG A 655 -14.28 -45.10 1.54
N GLY A 656 -13.59 -44.81 0.44
CA GLY A 656 -14.09 -45.03 -0.92
C GLY A 656 -14.81 -43.84 -1.55
N GLN A 657 -15.00 -42.72 -0.83
CA GLN A 657 -15.54 -41.49 -1.41
C GLN A 657 -14.43 -40.73 -2.17
N TYR A 658 -14.50 -40.78 -3.49
CA TYR A 658 -13.65 -40.02 -4.39
C TYR A 658 -14.39 -38.77 -4.88
N SER A 659 -13.70 -37.64 -4.85
CA SER A 659 -14.17 -36.40 -5.45
C SER A 659 -13.01 -35.74 -6.18
N SER A 660 -13.29 -34.96 -7.22
CA SER A 660 -12.30 -34.16 -7.91
C SER A 660 -12.42 -32.71 -7.46
N TYR A 661 -11.28 -32.07 -7.22
CA TYR A 661 -11.22 -30.62 -6.99
C TYR A 661 -10.79 -29.93 -8.29
N PRO A 662 -11.71 -29.24 -9.00
CA PRO A 662 -11.40 -28.58 -10.26
C PRO A 662 -10.66 -27.26 -10.02
N ILE A 663 -9.46 -27.11 -10.59
CA ILE A 663 -8.77 -25.83 -10.70
C ILE A 663 -8.99 -25.30 -12.12
N LYS A 664 -9.81 -24.26 -12.26
CA LYS A 664 -10.10 -23.64 -13.56
C LYS A 664 -8.93 -22.79 -14.05
N LEU A 665 -8.81 -22.64 -15.38
CA LEU A 665 -7.87 -21.73 -16.01
C LEU A 665 -8.08 -20.29 -15.49
N PHE A 666 -9.32 -19.80 -15.49
CA PHE A 666 -9.65 -18.51 -14.88
C PHE A 666 -9.89 -18.66 -13.38
N TYR A 667 -8.82 -18.97 -12.65
CA TYR A 667 -8.85 -19.26 -11.21
C TYR A 667 -9.41 -18.10 -10.38
N THR A 668 -8.94 -16.88 -10.63
CA THR A 668 -9.44 -15.66 -9.96
C THR A 668 -10.70 -15.08 -10.61
N SER A 669 -11.32 -15.80 -11.55
CA SER A 669 -12.47 -15.32 -12.32
C SER A 669 -12.20 -13.94 -12.95
N ASN A 670 -13.18 -13.05 -12.91
CA ASN A 670 -13.16 -11.74 -13.55
C ASN A 670 -12.55 -10.60 -12.73
N ILE A 671 -12.16 -10.85 -11.49
CA ILE A 671 -11.76 -9.77 -10.58
C ILE A 671 -10.52 -9.00 -11.09
N PRO A 672 -9.49 -9.62 -11.69
CA PRO A 672 -8.32 -8.90 -12.17
C PRO A 672 -8.64 -7.86 -13.25
N ILE A 673 -9.56 -8.17 -14.17
CA ILE A 673 -9.95 -7.24 -15.23
C ILE A 673 -10.82 -6.10 -14.68
N ILE A 674 -11.67 -6.37 -13.68
CA ILE A 674 -12.44 -5.33 -12.97
C ILE A 674 -11.49 -4.36 -12.26
N LEU A 675 -10.50 -4.89 -11.52
CA LEU A 675 -9.52 -4.07 -10.79
C LEU A 675 -8.65 -3.24 -11.73
N GLN A 676 -8.16 -3.85 -12.82
CA GLN A 676 -7.37 -3.16 -13.82
C GLN A 676 -8.17 -2.03 -14.48
N SER A 677 -9.41 -2.32 -14.92
CA SER A 677 -10.25 -1.34 -15.59
C SER A 677 -10.67 -0.22 -14.63
N ALA A 678 -10.95 -0.53 -13.36
CA ALA A 678 -11.25 0.48 -12.34
C ALA A 678 -10.05 1.39 -12.07
N LEU A 679 -8.83 0.84 -12.02
CA LEU A 679 -7.61 1.63 -11.87
C LEU A 679 -7.43 2.62 -13.02
N VAL A 680 -7.57 2.14 -14.27
CA VAL A 680 -7.42 2.98 -15.46
C VAL A 680 -8.51 4.05 -15.51
N SER A 681 -9.77 3.69 -15.27
CA SER A 681 -10.87 4.65 -15.28
C SER A 681 -10.69 5.74 -14.20
N ASN A 682 -10.25 5.39 -12.99
CA ASN A 682 -9.94 6.39 -11.96
C ASN A 682 -8.78 7.32 -12.36
N LEU A 683 -7.74 6.77 -12.99
CA LEU A 683 -6.61 7.54 -13.50
C LEU A 683 -7.05 8.53 -14.60
N PHE A 684 -7.94 8.11 -15.50
CA PHE A 684 -8.53 8.96 -16.52
C PHE A 684 -9.34 10.11 -15.94
N VAL A 685 -10.21 9.83 -14.95
CA VAL A 685 -11.00 10.88 -14.28
C VAL A 685 -10.08 11.91 -13.59
N ILE A 686 -9.09 11.44 -12.84
CA ILE A 686 -8.10 12.32 -12.18
C ILE A 686 -7.37 13.17 -13.21
N SER A 687 -6.91 12.56 -14.32
CA SER A 687 -6.22 13.28 -15.38
C SER A 687 -7.09 14.31 -16.08
N GLN A 688 -8.34 13.96 -16.40
CA GLN A 688 -9.29 14.86 -17.04
C GLN A 688 -9.61 16.07 -16.14
N MET A 689 -9.84 15.83 -14.84
CA MET A 689 -10.09 16.90 -13.86
C MET A 689 -8.87 17.81 -13.63
N LEU A 690 -7.67 17.24 -13.60
CA LEU A 690 -6.43 18.01 -13.49
C LEU A 690 -6.17 18.83 -14.75
N SER A 691 -6.39 18.25 -15.93
CA SER A 691 -6.24 18.94 -17.21
C SER A 691 -7.25 20.07 -17.39
N SER A 692 -8.48 19.93 -16.89
CA SER A 692 -9.49 20.98 -16.98
C SER A 692 -9.25 22.14 -16.00
N LYS A 693 -8.70 21.87 -14.80
CA LYS A 693 -8.42 22.91 -13.79
C LYS A 693 -7.02 23.55 -13.89
N PHE A 694 -6.01 22.79 -14.31
CA PHE A 694 -4.59 23.21 -14.30
C PHE A 694 -3.92 23.00 -15.67
N GLY A 695 -4.65 23.25 -16.75
CA GLY A 695 -4.12 23.17 -18.11
C GLY A 695 -2.85 24.03 -18.29
N GLY A 696 -1.79 23.44 -18.84
CA GLY A 696 -0.51 24.11 -19.12
C GLY A 696 0.67 23.74 -18.19
N ASN A 697 0.42 23.11 -17.05
CA ASN A 697 1.50 22.61 -16.18
C ASN A 697 2.19 21.38 -16.78
N ILE A 698 3.53 21.35 -16.79
CA ILE A 698 4.35 20.25 -17.35
C ILE A 698 3.94 18.89 -16.78
N LEU A 699 3.74 18.81 -15.45
CA LEU A 699 3.30 17.59 -14.76
C LEU A 699 1.90 17.12 -15.20
N VAL A 700 0.99 18.04 -15.46
CA VAL A 700 -0.38 17.74 -15.91
C VAL A 700 -0.38 17.30 -17.37
N SER A 701 0.41 17.96 -18.22
CA SER A 701 0.56 17.58 -19.63
C SER A 701 1.25 16.21 -19.81
N ILE A 702 2.17 15.82 -18.91
CA ILE A 702 2.75 14.46 -18.89
C ILE A 702 1.68 13.43 -18.51
N LEU A 703 0.82 13.76 -17.53
CA LEU A 703 -0.24 12.86 -17.08
C LEU A 703 -1.26 12.58 -18.19
N GLY A 704 -1.76 13.64 -18.84
CA GLY A 704 -2.64 13.50 -20.00
C GLY A 704 -3.15 14.83 -20.52
N THR A 705 -3.15 14.99 -21.84
CA THR A 705 -3.82 16.10 -22.53
C THR A 705 -5.11 15.58 -23.16
N TRP A 706 -6.21 16.29 -22.88
CA TRP A 706 -7.54 15.91 -23.34
C TRP A 706 -8.01 16.90 -24.41
N SER A 707 -8.62 16.39 -25.47
CA SER A 707 -9.31 17.24 -26.45
C SER A 707 -10.73 16.75 -26.67
N ASP A 708 -11.65 17.70 -26.78
CA ASP A 708 -13.02 17.41 -27.19
C ASP A 708 -13.04 17.22 -28.70
N ALA A 709 -13.36 16.02 -29.16
CA ALA A 709 -13.49 15.75 -30.59
C ALA A 709 -14.70 16.53 -31.14
N SER A 710 -14.48 17.32 -32.19
CA SER A 710 -15.52 18.12 -32.85
C SER A 710 -16.76 17.27 -33.20
N GLY A 711 -17.84 17.44 -32.43
CA GLY A 711 -19.14 16.77 -32.64
C GLY A 711 -19.41 15.52 -31.79
N GLY A 712 -18.51 15.14 -30.87
CA GLY A 712 -18.71 13.99 -29.97
C GLY A 712 -18.99 14.40 -28.52
N TYR A 713 -19.94 13.71 -27.86
CA TYR A 713 -20.20 13.82 -26.41
C TYR A 713 -19.06 13.27 -25.52
N ARG A 714 -17.85 13.06 -26.06
CA ARG A 714 -16.74 12.36 -25.41
C ARG A 714 -15.43 13.11 -25.61
N SER A 715 -14.74 13.38 -24.50
CA SER A 715 -13.35 13.83 -24.50
C SER A 715 -12.44 12.61 -24.59
N PHE A 716 -11.47 12.65 -25.50
CA PHE A 716 -10.46 11.60 -25.65
C PHE A 716 -9.07 12.12 -25.25
N PRO A 717 -8.22 11.27 -24.64
CA PRO A 717 -6.85 11.64 -24.39
C PRO A 717 -6.08 11.65 -25.71
N THR A 718 -5.43 12.77 -26.05
CA THR A 718 -4.61 12.92 -27.26
C THR A 718 -3.11 12.83 -27.00
N GLY A 719 -2.70 12.89 -25.73
CA GLY A 719 -1.29 12.84 -25.34
C GLY A 719 -1.10 12.51 -23.86
N GLY A 720 0.14 12.21 -23.48
CA GLY A 720 0.55 11.86 -22.11
C GLY A 720 0.41 10.37 -21.77
N ILE A 721 0.56 10.04 -20.49
CA ILE A 721 0.46 8.65 -19.99
C ILE A 721 -0.94 8.08 -20.22
N CYS A 722 -1.99 8.90 -20.09
CA CYS A 722 -3.37 8.47 -20.35
C CYS A 722 -3.59 8.00 -21.79
N TYR A 723 -2.92 8.61 -22.76
CA TYR A 723 -2.98 8.17 -24.16
C TYR A 723 -2.43 6.74 -24.31
N TYR A 724 -1.32 6.39 -23.66
CA TYR A 724 -0.77 5.03 -23.74
C TYR A 724 -1.57 3.96 -23.00
N LEU A 725 -2.42 4.38 -22.06
CA LEU A 725 -3.29 3.49 -21.28
C LEU A 725 -4.65 3.27 -21.94
N SER A 726 -5.08 4.15 -22.84
CA SER A 726 -6.34 3.99 -23.57
C SER A 726 -6.24 2.94 -24.67
N PRO A 727 -7.30 2.16 -24.91
CA PRO A 727 -7.35 1.26 -26.05
C PRO A 727 -7.36 2.06 -27.37
N PRO A 728 -6.71 1.57 -28.44
CA PRO A 728 -6.86 2.16 -29.77
C PRO A 728 -8.25 1.89 -30.34
N ASP A 729 -8.91 2.90 -30.92
CA ASP A 729 -10.31 2.80 -31.37
C ASP A 729 -10.48 1.98 -32.66
N SER A 730 -9.41 1.81 -33.44
CA SER A 730 -9.48 1.07 -34.70
C SER A 730 -8.15 0.43 -35.10
N PHE A 731 -8.27 -0.64 -35.88
CA PHE A 731 -7.13 -1.29 -36.53
C PHE A 731 -6.31 -0.31 -37.41
N GLY A 732 -6.94 0.74 -37.93
CA GLY A 732 -6.27 1.78 -38.72
C GLY A 732 -5.30 2.63 -37.89
N GLN A 733 -5.72 3.07 -36.71
CA GLN A 733 -4.87 3.84 -35.79
C GLN A 733 -3.69 3.03 -35.23
N MET A 734 -3.86 1.70 -35.15
CA MET A 734 -2.77 0.80 -34.76
C MET A 734 -1.62 0.78 -35.76
N LEU A 735 -1.93 0.85 -37.07
CA LEU A 735 -0.91 0.88 -38.13
C LEU A 735 -0.16 2.21 -38.18
N THR A 736 -0.82 3.30 -37.77
CA THR A 736 -0.18 4.62 -37.73
C THR A 736 0.73 4.77 -36.52
N ASP A 737 0.31 4.29 -35.34
CA ASP A 737 1.07 4.39 -34.08
C ASP A 737 1.36 3.02 -33.44
N PRO A 738 2.37 2.26 -33.92
CA PRO A 738 2.66 0.91 -33.42
C PRO A 738 3.19 0.90 -31.98
N ILE A 739 3.85 1.97 -31.55
CA ILE A 739 4.42 2.10 -30.19
C ILE A 739 3.29 2.15 -29.16
N HIS A 740 2.25 2.94 -29.43
CA HIS A 740 1.08 3.06 -28.55
C HIS A 740 0.43 1.69 -28.33
N CYS A 741 0.23 0.92 -29.40
CA CYS A 741 -0.32 -0.43 -29.33
C CYS A 741 0.54 -1.39 -28.49
N ILE A 742 1.86 -1.42 -28.71
CA ILE A 742 2.76 -2.32 -27.95
C ILE A 742 2.73 -2.00 -26.46
N VAL A 743 2.77 -0.71 -26.09
CA VAL A 743 2.72 -0.29 -24.68
C VAL A 743 1.38 -0.68 -24.05
N TYR A 744 0.27 -0.46 -24.75
CA TYR A 744 -1.06 -0.86 -24.29
C TYR A 744 -1.16 -2.37 -24.06
N ILE A 745 -0.70 -3.21 -24.99
CA ILE A 745 -0.69 -4.68 -24.86
C ILE A 745 0.11 -5.12 -23.64
N VAL A 746 1.37 -4.64 -23.52
CA VAL A 746 2.25 -5.02 -22.41
C VAL A 746 1.66 -4.59 -21.07
N PHE A 747 1.08 -3.39 -21.01
CA PHE A 747 0.43 -2.87 -19.82
C PHE A 747 -0.80 -3.71 -19.43
N MET A 748 -1.70 -4.01 -20.38
CA MET A 748 -2.91 -4.79 -20.12
C MET A 748 -2.58 -6.20 -19.64
N LEU A 749 -1.70 -6.93 -20.35
CA LEU A 749 -1.33 -8.29 -19.96
C LEU A 749 -0.58 -8.32 -18.62
N GLY A 750 0.37 -7.39 -18.43
CA GLY A 750 1.16 -7.31 -17.21
C GLY A 750 0.32 -6.96 -15.98
N SER A 751 -0.58 -5.99 -16.10
CA SER A 751 -1.47 -5.57 -15.01
C SER A 751 -2.49 -6.66 -14.66
N CYS A 752 -3.13 -7.32 -15.63
CA CYS A 752 -4.07 -8.40 -15.35
C CYS A 752 -3.38 -9.62 -14.69
N ALA A 753 -2.17 -9.99 -15.13
CA ALA A 753 -1.40 -11.07 -14.49
C ALA A 753 -0.97 -10.71 -13.06
N PHE A 754 -0.50 -9.48 -12.85
CA PHE A 754 -0.13 -8.98 -11.54
C PHE A 754 -1.31 -8.95 -10.57
N PHE A 755 -2.46 -8.39 -10.98
CA PHE A 755 -3.65 -8.33 -10.15
C PHE A 755 -4.23 -9.71 -9.85
N SER A 756 -4.20 -10.65 -10.79
CA SER A 756 -4.63 -12.03 -10.51
C SER A 756 -3.76 -12.70 -9.44
N LYS A 757 -2.43 -12.56 -9.54
CA LYS A 757 -1.51 -13.16 -8.57
C LYS A 757 -1.60 -12.53 -7.18
N THR A 758 -1.81 -11.21 -7.09
CA THR A 758 -2.00 -10.57 -5.77
C THR A 758 -3.37 -10.89 -5.19
N TRP A 759 -4.39 -11.06 -6.03
CA TRP A 759 -5.75 -11.35 -5.58
C TRP A 759 -5.88 -12.71 -4.89
N ILE A 760 -5.17 -13.75 -5.34
CA ILE A 760 -5.25 -15.09 -4.68
C ILE A 760 -4.82 -15.05 -3.20
N ASP A 761 -3.90 -14.17 -2.84
CA ASP A 761 -3.42 -14.01 -1.46
C ASP A 761 -4.42 -13.20 -0.61
N VAL A 762 -5.12 -12.25 -1.24
CA VAL A 762 -6.15 -11.41 -0.58
C VAL A 762 -7.47 -12.16 -0.41
N SER A 763 -7.86 -12.96 -1.39
CA SER A 763 -9.13 -13.70 -1.39
C SER A 763 -9.13 -14.94 -0.48
N GLY A 764 -7.99 -15.26 0.16
CA GLY A 764 -7.83 -16.49 0.93
C GLY A 764 -7.96 -17.74 0.05
N SER A 765 -7.61 -17.62 -1.23
CA SER A 765 -7.60 -18.72 -2.21
C SER A 765 -6.17 -19.14 -2.55
N SER A 766 -5.21 -18.79 -1.69
CA SER A 766 -3.82 -19.22 -1.84
C SER A 766 -3.72 -20.74 -1.65
N ALA A 767 -2.67 -21.36 -2.18
CA ALA A 767 -2.46 -22.80 -2.03
C ALA A 767 -2.42 -23.26 -0.56
N LYS A 768 -1.98 -22.39 0.35
CA LYS A 768 -1.96 -22.67 1.80
C LYS A 768 -3.36 -22.63 2.39
N ASP A 769 -4.17 -21.64 2.00
CA ASP A 769 -5.53 -21.47 2.52
C ASP A 769 -6.45 -22.57 2.01
N VAL A 770 -6.37 -22.92 0.73
CA VAL A 770 -7.11 -24.05 0.13
C VAL A 770 -6.72 -25.37 0.80
N ALA A 771 -5.42 -25.60 1.04
CA ALA A 771 -4.97 -26.79 1.76
C ALA A 771 -5.51 -26.83 3.20
N LYS A 772 -5.56 -25.69 3.89
CA LYS A 772 -6.15 -25.57 5.23
C LYS A 772 -7.65 -25.88 5.20
N GLN A 773 -8.40 -25.35 4.22
CA GLN A 773 -9.83 -25.65 4.05
C GLN A 773 -10.07 -27.14 3.78
N LEU A 774 -9.30 -27.75 2.86
CA LEU A 774 -9.40 -29.19 2.58
C LEU A 774 -9.08 -30.03 3.82
N LYS A 775 -8.11 -29.60 4.64
CA LYS A 775 -7.79 -30.23 5.91
C LYS A 775 -8.94 -30.13 6.92
N GLU A 776 -9.54 -28.96 7.07
CA GLU A 776 -10.70 -28.76 7.95
C GLU A 776 -11.89 -29.64 7.52
N GLN A 777 -12.06 -29.85 6.21
CA GLN A 777 -13.04 -30.77 5.62
C GLN A 777 -12.61 -32.26 5.66
N GLN A 778 -11.43 -32.58 6.19
CA GLN A 778 -10.87 -33.94 6.24
C GLN A 778 -10.70 -34.57 4.85
N MET A 779 -10.35 -33.77 3.84
CA MET A 779 -10.06 -34.21 2.47
C MET A 779 -8.55 -34.30 2.25
N ILE A 780 -8.07 -35.40 1.66
CA ILE A 780 -6.65 -35.66 1.40
C ILE A 780 -6.45 -36.00 -0.08
N MET A 781 -5.37 -35.50 -0.68
CA MET A 781 -5.01 -35.79 -2.07
C MET A 781 -4.47 -37.22 -2.21
N ARG A 782 -4.82 -37.92 -3.30
CA ARG A 782 -4.37 -39.31 -3.52
C ARG A 782 -2.83 -39.37 -3.62
N GLY A 783 -2.22 -40.32 -2.91
CA GLY A 783 -0.76 -40.56 -2.96
C GLY A 783 0.11 -39.56 -2.20
N HIS A 784 -0.46 -38.46 -1.71
CA HIS A 784 0.29 -37.36 -1.11
C HIS A 784 -0.01 -37.24 0.38
N ARG A 785 1.04 -36.99 1.18
CA ARG A 785 0.89 -36.57 2.58
C ARG A 785 0.49 -35.10 2.65
N GLU A 786 -0.03 -34.65 3.79
CA GLU A 786 -0.52 -33.29 4.02
C GLU A 786 0.47 -32.18 3.58
N LYS A 787 1.75 -32.28 3.97
CA LYS A 787 2.78 -31.32 3.54
C LYS A 787 3.01 -31.32 2.02
N SER A 788 2.83 -32.46 1.38
CA SER A 788 3.01 -32.62 -0.07
C SER A 788 1.80 -32.12 -0.86
N MET A 789 0.59 -32.13 -0.28
CA MET A 789 -0.60 -31.53 -0.90
C MET A 789 -0.40 -30.03 -1.13
N ILE A 790 0.18 -29.31 -0.17
CA ILE A 790 0.47 -27.88 -0.30
C ILE A 790 1.44 -27.64 -1.47
N HIS A 791 2.46 -28.50 -1.62
CA HIS A 791 3.42 -28.37 -2.72
C HIS A 791 2.75 -28.55 -4.09
N GLU A 792 1.89 -29.56 -4.22
CA GLU A 792 1.19 -29.83 -5.49
C GLU A 792 0.19 -28.71 -5.82
N LEU A 793 -0.57 -28.22 -4.83
CA LEU A 793 -1.47 -27.08 -5.00
C LEU A 793 -0.70 -25.80 -5.38
N ASN A 794 0.49 -25.59 -4.80
CA ASN A 794 1.33 -24.44 -5.09
C ASN A 794 1.98 -24.50 -6.49
N ARG A 795 1.99 -25.66 -7.13
CA ARG A 795 2.41 -25.81 -8.53
C ARG A 795 1.32 -25.35 -9.51
N TYR A 796 0.05 -25.65 -9.21
CA TYR A 796 -1.07 -25.34 -10.10
C TYR A 796 -1.69 -23.96 -9.85
N ILE A 797 -1.96 -23.58 -8.59
CA ILE A 797 -2.74 -22.36 -8.27
C ILE A 797 -2.06 -21.07 -8.76
N PRO A 798 -0.78 -20.77 -8.40
CA PRO A 798 -0.14 -19.53 -8.84
C PRO A 798 0.03 -19.47 -10.37
N THR A 799 0.31 -20.61 -11.00
CA THR A 799 0.43 -20.71 -12.46
C THR A 799 -0.91 -20.50 -13.15
N ALA A 800 -1.99 -21.11 -12.66
CA ALA A 800 -3.34 -20.91 -13.16
C ALA A 800 -3.81 -19.47 -12.97
N ALA A 801 -3.50 -18.83 -11.84
CA ALA A 801 -3.83 -17.43 -11.60
C ALA A 801 -3.08 -16.50 -12.57
N ALA A 802 -1.75 -16.59 -12.63
CA ALA A 802 -0.95 -15.71 -13.48
C ALA A 802 -1.27 -15.90 -14.98
N PHE A 803 -1.34 -17.15 -15.44
CA PHE A 803 -1.64 -17.47 -16.83
C PHE A 803 -3.11 -17.15 -17.18
N GLY A 804 -4.05 -17.45 -16.28
CA GLY A 804 -5.46 -17.08 -16.45
C GLY A 804 -5.66 -15.57 -16.56
N GLY A 805 -5.00 -14.78 -15.71
CA GLY A 805 -5.02 -13.32 -15.79
C GLY A 805 -4.41 -12.79 -17.11
N LEU A 806 -3.33 -13.40 -17.58
CA LEU A 806 -2.72 -13.06 -18.87
C LEU A 806 -3.66 -13.40 -20.05
N CYS A 807 -4.28 -14.58 -20.05
CA CYS A 807 -5.25 -14.98 -21.08
C CYS A 807 -6.46 -14.04 -21.11
N ILE A 808 -6.98 -13.64 -19.95
CA ILE A 808 -8.08 -12.67 -19.85
C ILE A 808 -7.67 -11.32 -20.44
N GLY A 809 -6.47 -10.82 -20.12
CA GLY A 809 -5.94 -9.59 -20.70
C GLY A 809 -5.79 -9.67 -22.22
N ALA A 810 -5.24 -10.77 -22.73
CA ALA A 810 -5.09 -11.00 -24.17
C ALA A 810 -6.43 -11.07 -24.91
N LEU A 811 -7.44 -11.72 -24.32
CA LEU A 811 -8.79 -11.79 -24.88
C LEU A 811 -9.47 -10.42 -24.93
N SER A 812 -9.31 -9.60 -23.88
CA SER A 812 -9.84 -8.23 -23.86
C SER A 812 -9.22 -7.39 -24.98
N VAL A 813 -7.89 -7.39 -25.07
CA VAL A 813 -7.14 -6.66 -26.10
C VAL A 813 -7.56 -7.10 -27.50
N THR A 814 -7.71 -8.41 -27.73
CA THR A 814 -8.16 -8.93 -29.03
C THR A 814 -9.58 -8.47 -29.36
N ALA A 815 -10.48 -8.45 -28.38
CA ALA A 815 -11.86 -7.99 -28.56
C ALA A 815 -11.94 -6.48 -28.84
N ASP A 816 -11.12 -5.67 -28.17
CA ASP A 816 -10.99 -4.24 -28.43
C ASP A 816 -10.44 -4.00 -29.85
N PHE A 817 -9.43 -4.77 -30.29
CA PHE A 817 -8.87 -4.67 -31.64
C PHE A 817 -9.82 -5.07 -32.76
N MET A 818 -10.70 -6.04 -32.51
CA MET A 818 -11.72 -6.45 -33.47
C MET A 818 -12.90 -5.46 -33.54
N GLY A 819 -12.93 -4.42 -32.70
CA GLY A 819 -14.01 -3.45 -32.66
C GLY A 819 -15.32 -4.04 -32.12
N ALA A 820 -15.26 -5.03 -31.24
CA ALA A 820 -16.43 -5.71 -30.71
C ALA A 820 -17.37 -4.74 -29.96
N ILE A 821 -18.68 -4.93 -30.16
CA ILE A 821 -19.72 -4.09 -29.54
C ILE A 821 -19.77 -4.36 -28.02
N GLY A 822 -19.63 -3.32 -27.20
CA GLY A 822 -19.76 -3.39 -25.74
C GLY A 822 -18.45 -3.40 -24.94
N SER A 823 -17.33 -3.04 -25.57
CA SER A 823 -15.94 -3.15 -25.10
C SER A 823 -15.48 -4.60 -24.83
N GLY A 824 -14.20 -4.88 -25.09
CA GLY A 824 -13.61 -6.19 -24.83
C GLY A 824 -13.69 -6.58 -23.36
N THR A 825 -13.48 -5.61 -22.47
CA THR A 825 -13.64 -5.77 -21.02
C THR A 825 -15.08 -6.12 -20.64
N GLY A 826 -16.08 -5.44 -21.20
CA GLY A 826 -17.49 -5.67 -20.91
C GLY A 826 -17.97 -7.04 -21.37
N ILE A 827 -17.68 -7.43 -22.62
CA ILE A 827 -18.09 -8.73 -23.16
C ILE A 827 -17.54 -9.87 -22.30
N LEU A 828 -16.26 -9.81 -21.93
CA LEU A 828 -15.62 -10.86 -21.14
C LEU A 828 -16.22 -10.97 -19.73
N LEU A 829 -16.59 -9.84 -19.13
CA LEU A 829 -17.30 -9.80 -17.86
C LEU A 829 -18.67 -10.49 -17.97
N ALA A 830 -19.48 -10.09 -18.96
CA ALA A 830 -20.81 -10.64 -19.15
C ALA A 830 -20.79 -12.15 -19.41
N VAL A 831 -19.93 -12.62 -20.32
CA VAL A 831 -19.81 -14.06 -20.64
C VAL A 831 -19.47 -14.86 -19.40
N THR A 832 -18.43 -14.44 -18.67
CA THR A 832 -17.93 -15.23 -17.55
C THR A 832 -18.92 -15.21 -16.39
N ILE A 833 -19.63 -14.10 -16.15
CA ILE A 833 -20.69 -14.03 -15.14
C ILE A 833 -21.82 -14.98 -15.53
N ILE A 834 -22.33 -14.90 -16.76
CA ILE A 834 -23.42 -15.78 -17.23
C ILE A 834 -23.01 -17.25 -17.11
N TYR A 835 -21.77 -17.58 -17.47
CA TYR A 835 -21.26 -18.95 -17.35
C TYR A 835 -21.17 -19.42 -15.89
N GLN A 836 -20.73 -18.56 -14.97
CA GLN A 836 -20.75 -18.86 -13.53
C GLN A 836 -22.17 -19.12 -13.02
N TYR A 837 -23.13 -18.30 -13.45
CA TYR A 837 -24.54 -18.50 -13.15
C TYR A 837 -25.09 -19.81 -13.71
N PHE A 838 -24.70 -20.15 -14.94
CA PHE A 838 -25.05 -21.42 -15.56
C PHE A 838 -24.51 -22.62 -14.77
N GLU A 839 -23.25 -22.57 -14.30
CA GLU A 839 -22.73 -23.66 -13.46
C GLU A 839 -23.46 -23.78 -12.11
N ILE A 840 -23.79 -22.65 -11.46
CA ILE A 840 -24.57 -22.64 -10.23
C ILE A 840 -25.94 -23.27 -10.49
N PHE A 841 -26.58 -22.89 -11.59
CA PHE A 841 -27.85 -23.44 -12.05
C PHE A 841 -27.77 -24.97 -12.23
N VAL A 842 -26.78 -25.46 -12.99
CA VAL A 842 -26.59 -26.89 -13.24
C VAL A 842 -26.31 -27.64 -11.94
N LYS A 843 -25.51 -27.08 -11.04
CA LYS A 843 -25.19 -27.71 -9.76
C LYS A 843 -26.40 -27.80 -8.83
N GLU A 844 -27.18 -26.73 -8.69
CA GLU A 844 -28.42 -26.75 -7.90
C GLU A 844 -29.46 -27.70 -8.51
N GLN A 845 -29.53 -27.78 -9.84
CA GLN A 845 -30.41 -28.73 -10.53
C GLN A 845 -29.97 -30.18 -10.31
N GLN A 846 -28.66 -30.47 -10.31
CA GLN A 846 -28.13 -31.81 -9.98
C GLN A 846 -28.43 -32.19 -8.52
N ASP A 847 -28.30 -31.23 -7.59
CA ASP A 847 -28.62 -31.44 -6.17
C ASP A 847 -30.11 -31.71 -5.94
N MET A 848 -31.00 -31.13 -6.76
CA MET A 848 -32.45 -31.41 -6.74
C MET A 848 -32.84 -32.65 -7.56
N GLY A 849 -32.00 -33.03 -8.53
CA GLY A 849 -32.28 -33.98 -9.61
C GLY A 849 -31.65 -35.36 -9.43
N GLY A 850 -31.38 -35.81 -8.20
CA GLY A 850 -30.82 -37.13 -7.89
C GLY A 850 -31.57 -38.35 -8.45
N LEU A 851 -32.62 -38.17 -9.25
CA LEU A 851 -33.34 -39.21 -10.00
C LEU A 851 -33.67 -38.86 -11.47
N THR A 852 -33.41 -37.64 -11.94
CA THR A 852 -33.77 -37.18 -13.31
C THR A 852 -32.57 -36.73 -14.16
N GLY A 853 -31.34 -37.03 -13.72
CA GLY A 853 -30.12 -36.79 -14.49
C GLY A 853 -29.61 -37.99 -15.30
N MET A 854 -30.41 -39.07 -15.46
CA MET A 854 -29.98 -40.28 -16.19
C MET A 854 -30.41 -40.30 -17.67
N PHE A 855 -31.16 -39.31 -18.14
CA PHE A 855 -31.57 -39.18 -19.54
C PHE A 855 -31.68 -37.71 -19.93
N PHE A 856 -30.55 -37.01 -20.15
CA PHE A 856 -30.37 -35.97 -21.16
C PHE A 856 -28.88 -35.67 -21.33
#